data_AF-A0A933JL10-F1
#
_entry.id   AF-A0A933JL10-F1
#
_cell.length_a   1.000
_cell.length_b   1.000
_cell.length_c   1.000
_cell.angle_alpha   90.00
_cell.angle_beta   90.00
_cell.angle_gamma   90.00
#
_symmetry.space_group_name_H-M   'P 1'
#
loop_
_entity.id
_entity.type
_entity.pdbx_description
1 polymer ?
#
loop_
_entity_poly.entity_id
_entity_poly.type
_entity_poly.pdbx_seq_one_letter_code
_entity_poly.pdbx_strand_id
1 'polypeptide(L)'
;MPQKSVLPTVLTSPPWLRTQSQKVSRPRAEPVEVAMELLFEDEQREKWINAIRGGGHAGATPAKSEDGQRASVGSSREANDEALLGRLLDAASSGRPFRPADIARLSDESLLEWFAVCPPAKVTTLAMRHVVGRLGEAAFDRAVEDVDALLPNTSLLEPITPYVSPKVAVLIAKGFAGTAALPLKLEALREKPFAPSPIELWLERHARVATLGLIPVALGDNVQAARAAQLCLMYLAARGRGAELADAAASFGSGVLAALELGPYESLAPLALAGHGLDWIPELLLHEHLDSIVALLTDVDAQEAVPFVATLLDGKKEHQTFAGHWMVDHEGTVRQALDRIPLSLSSRVLRIIDGVETAADQDRLQDFPSMIPAAPEFWTPASWPAILLADGSPLPPPAVENLGQMLRFSPFSRPYIGISHVRASCDAVSLDKFMTRLLDAWSESGESEAHAWVLSAAAWLGSDDCAFQIARRVKSWAHAARGRDLDSAGQVAKRKVSLGLDALSLMPVAAAIEHLHHFAEESPQHYVRKEAEEHLDKIPVERKLVRHRLSTGKTPDVGLDARGHLELDFGPRKFSVELDANLSPAIFELGAERKQLSSFPRPRKDDDPERVANAKARYQRLKAELTSVVAPQISRLEKAMCAKTAWDPDEIRAFLSEPLTGLIARRVLWCVAGERPNGYFRVDERGQLVDLDEELITPTGEIMIPHPVEMGDETVEAWRQNFTKYEIIQPFEQLARRTFAAGPSEKKLDQLPGARGEVPAGRFFELGRRGWVPTMDHGVMTKYTAWLADGNSAELTLSPGISPEHPVEPNMQNIEEVKVSVALGKLSPIAYSELARDLAYLSGPSEP
;
A
#
# COMPACT_ATOMS: atom_id res chain seq x y z
N MET A 1 -31.27 11.92 27.55
CA MET A 1 -30.54 10.71 27.97
C MET A 1 -29.57 10.39 26.85
N PRO A 2 -28.25 10.49 27.02
CA PRO A 2 -27.34 10.06 25.96
C PRO A 2 -27.57 8.56 25.71
N GLN A 3 -27.75 8.18 24.44
CA GLN A 3 -27.86 6.77 24.05
C GLN A 3 -26.56 6.08 24.46
N LYS A 4 -26.66 5.00 25.26
CA LYS A 4 -25.51 4.14 25.55
C LYS A 4 -24.93 3.62 24.24
N SER A 5 -23.62 3.73 24.04
CA SER A 5 -22.99 3.11 22.89
C SER A 5 -23.22 1.60 22.94
N VAL A 6 -23.70 1.03 21.83
CA VAL A 6 -23.91 -0.42 21.72
C VAL A 6 -22.58 -1.03 21.33
N LEU A 7 -22.04 -1.91 22.19
CA LEU A 7 -20.81 -2.65 21.89
C LEU A 7 -20.97 -3.46 20.59
N PRO A 8 -20.00 -3.40 19.67
CA PRO A 8 -20.02 -4.20 18.45
C PRO A 8 -20.25 -5.69 18.72
N THR A 9 -21.12 -6.32 17.94
CA THR A 9 -21.45 -7.75 18.06
C THR A 9 -20.21 -8.64 17.94
N VAL A 10 -19.22 -8.21 17.14
CA VAL A 10 -17.95 -8.90 16.97
C VAL A 10 -17.09 -8.94 18.23
N LEU A 11 -17.22 -7.94 19.12
CA LEU A 11 -16.50 -7.88 20.39
C LEU A 11 -17.20 -8.67 21.50
N THR A 12 -18.53 -8.77 21.46
CA THR A 12 -19.34 -9.43 22.48
C THR A 12 -19.61 -10.90 22.19
N SER A 13 -19.70 -11.28 20.91
CA SER A 13 -20.01 -12.64 20.46
C SER A 13 -19.35 -12.92 19.11
N PRO A 14 -18.02 -13.01 19.04
CA PRO A 14 -17.32 -13.20 17.79
C PRO A 14 -17.69 -14.53 17.11
N PRO A 15 -17.74 -14.56 15.77
CA PRO A 15 -18.26 -15.71 15.02
C PRO A 15 -17.39 -16.96 15.14
N TRP A 16 -16.06 -16.85 15.33
CA TRP A 16 -15.18 -18.00 15.56
C TRP A 16 -15.41 -18.73 16.89
N LEU A 17 -16.03 -18.07 17.87
CA LEU A 17 -16.49 -18.74 19.10
C LEU A 17 -17.85 -19.43 18.90
N ARG A 18 -18.63 -19.03 17.88
CA ARG A 18 -19.91 -19.68 17.52
C ARG A 18 -19.69 -20.93 16.66
N THR A 19 -18.74 -20.90 15.72
CA THR A 19 -18.42 -22.03 14.81
C THR A 19 -17.71 -23.20 15.47
N GLN A 20 -17.07 -23.03 16.64
CA GLN A 20 -16.62 -24.18 17.44
C GLN A 20 -17.78 -25.07 17.90
N SER A 21 -19.02 -24.59 17.82
CA SER A 21 -20.24 -25.34 18.17
C SER A 21 -21.05 -25.85 16.95
N GLN A 22 -20.66 -25.53 15.71
CA GLN A 22 -21.35 -26.02 14.51
C GLN A 22 -20.38 -26.29 13.35
N LYS A 23 -19.91 -27.55 13.24
CA LYS A 23 -19.36 -28.09 12.00
C LYS A 23 -20.50 -28.27 10.99
N VAL A 24 -20.62 -27.36 10.02
CA VAL A 24 -21.38 -27.65 8.79
C VAL A 24 -20.47 -28.45 7.87
N SER A 25 -20.87 -29.69 7.59
CA SER A 25 -20.14 -30.59 6.69
C SER A 25 -20.20 -30.05 5.26
N ARG A 26 -19.05 -29.74 4.64
CA ARG A 26 -18.98 -29.55 3.19
C ARG A 26 -19.43 -30.85 2.50
N PRO A 27 -20.21 -30.79 1.41
CA PRO A 27 -20.54 -31.99 0.64
C PRO A 27 -19.25 -32.59 0.07
N ARG A 28 -19.02 -33.88 0.33
CA ARG A 28 -17.90 -34.63 -0.29
C ARG A 28 -18.35 -35.16 -1.64
N ALA A 29 -17.55 -34.91 -2.68
CA ALA A 29 -17.73 -35.48 -4.00
C ALA A 29 -16.66 -36.56 -4.22
N GLU A 30 -17.08 -37.81 -4.41
CA GLU A 30 -16.17 -38.90 -4.77
C GLU A 30 -15.85 -38.87 -6.27
N PRO A 31 -14.62 -39.18 -6.70
CA PRO A 31 -14.26 -39.21 -8.12
C PRO A 31 -15.18 -40.11 -8.94
N VAL A 32 -15.70 -39.60 -10.05
CA VAL A 32 -16.49 -40.38 -11.01
C VAL A 32 -15.54 -41.08 -11.97
N GLU A 33 -15.61 -42.41 -12.04
CA GLU A 33 -14.87 -43.18 -13.03
C GLU A 33 -15.47 -42.99 -14.42
N VAL A 34 -14.66 -42.41 -15.32
CA VAL A 34 -14.98 -42.27 -16.73
C VAL A 34 -13.90 -43.02 -17.51
N ALA A 35 -14.30 -43.92 -18.40
CA ALA A 35 -13.38 -44.61 -19.29
C ALA A 35 -12.57 -43.59 -20.10
N MET A 36 -11.26 -43.80 -20.19
CA MET A 36 -10.38 -42.93 -20.95
C MET A 36 -10.64 -43.17 -22.45
N GLU A 37 -10.87 -42.09 -23.20
CA GLU A 37 -10.92 -42.13 -24.66
C GLU A 37 -9.65 -41.53 -25.27
N LEU A 38 -9.18 -42.09 -26.37
CA LEU A 38 -7.99 -41.62 -27.09
C LEU A 38 -8.40 -40.94 -28.41
N LEU A 39 -8.27 -39.61 -28.46
CA LEU A 39 -8.66 -38.77 -29.59
C LEU A 39 -7.50 -37.92 -30.07
N PHE A 40 -7.01 -38.16 -31.28
CA PHE A 40 -6.03 -37.30 -31.95
C PHE A 40 -6.72 -36.33 -32.90
N GLU A 41 -6.18 -35.11 -33.03
CA GLU A 41 -6.53 -34.21 -34.14
C GLU A 41 -6.03 -34.76 -35.48
N ASP A 42 -6.62 -34.28 -36.58
CA ASP A 42 -6.26 -34.68 -37.94
C ASP A 42 -4.74 -34.53 -38.19
N GLU A 43 -4.12 -35.62 -38.64
CA GLU A 43 -2.66 -35.75 -38.88
C GLU A 43 -1.75 -35.60 -37.63
N GLN A 44 -2.29 -35.29 -36.44
CA GLN A 44 -1.50 -35.05 -35.22
C GLN A 44 -0.75 -36.31 -34.79
N ARG A 45 -1.42 -37.47 -34.83
CA ARG A 45 -0.82 -38.77 -34.46
C ARG A 45 0.39 -39.10 -35.32
N GLU A 46 0.26 -38.97 -36.64
CA GLU A 46 1.35 -39.25 -37.57
C GLU A 46 2.50 -38.23 -37.44
N LYS A 47 2.18 -36.96 -37.22
CA LYS A 47 3.18 -35.91 -36.94
C LYS A 47 3.98 -36.25 -35.68
N TRP A 48 3.32 -36.66 -34.60
CA TRP A 48 3.99 -37.02 -33.34
C TRP A 48 4.87 -38.26 -33.47
N ILE A 49 4.38 -39.29 -34.15
CA ILE A 49 5.16 -40.51 -34.43
C ILE A 49 6.44 -40.17 -35.22
N ASN A 50 6.36 -39.24 -36.17
CA ASN A 50 7.48 -38.92 -37.06
C ASN A 50 8.40 -37.79 -36.55
N ALA A 51 7.92 -36.90 -35.67
CA ALA A 51 8.68 -35.73 -35.21
C ALA A 51 10.02 -36.08 -34.56
N ILE A 52 10.08 -37.19 -33.84
CA ILE A 52 11.29 -37.65 -33.15
C ILE A 52 12.42 -38.07 -34.12
N ARG A 53 12.09 -38.33 -35.40
CA ARG A 53 13.03 -38.74 -36.45
C ARG A 53 13.68 -37.54 -37.17
N GLY A 54 13.09 -36.35 -37.09
CA GLY A 54 13.46 -35.16 -37.88
C GLY A 54 14.51 -34.23 -37.25
N GLY A 55 15.12 -34.57 -36.11
CA GLY A 55 16.10 -33.73 -35.41
C GLY A 55 17.48 -33.59 -36.07
N GLY A 56 17.63 -33.99 -37.35
CA GLY A 56 18.87 -33.88 -38.10
C GLY A 56 18.62 -33.52 -39.56
N HIS A 57 18.88 -32.26 -39.92
CA HIS A 57 19.11 -31.73 -41.27
C HIS A 57 18.03 -31.99 -42.32
N ALA A 58 17.28 -30.92 -42.65
CA ALA A 58 16.66 -30.76 -43.95
C ALA A 58 17.76 -30.75 -45.03
N GLY A 59 17.91 -31.85 -45.77
CA GLY A 59 18.85 -31.92 -46.89
C GLY A 59 19.30 -33.32 -47.25
N ALA A 60 18.40 -34.21 -47.64
CA ALA A 60 18.73 -35.34 -48.51
C ALA A 60 17.46 -35.89 -49.18
N THR A 61 17.38 -35.72 -50.50
CA THR A 61 16.45 -36.40 -51.40
C THR A 61 16.58 -37.92 -51.29
N PRO A 62 15.50 -38.71 -51.46
CA PRO A 62 15.60 -40.15 -51.44
C PRO A 62 16.25 -40.65 -52.74
N ALA A 63 17.45 -41.20 -52.64
CA ALA A 63 18.05 -41.98 -53.71
C ALA A 63 17.33 -43.33 -53.81
N LYS A 64 16.82 -43.63 -55.00
CA LYS A 64 16.37 -44.96 -55.41
C LYS A 64 17.55 -45.94 -55.33
N SER A 65 17.29 -47.15 -54.84
CA SER A 65 17.95 -48.34 -55.36
C SER A 65 17.01 -49.54 -55.26
N GLU A 66 16.64 -50.04 -56.44
CA GLU A 66 16.25 -51.43 -56.68
C GLU A 66 17.39 -52.34 -56.22
N ASP A 67 17.10 -53.40 -55.47
CA ASP A 67 17.27 -54.77 -55.95
C ASP A 67 16.86 -55.78 -54.88
N GLY A 68 16.25 -56.87 -55.35
CA GLY A 68 15.63 -57.88 -54.51
C GLY A 68 16.63 -58.77 -53.78
N GLN A 69 16.24 -59.19 -52.57
CA GLN A 69 16.44 -60.56 -52.10
C GLN A 69 15.57 -60.81 -50.86
N ARG A 70 14.58 -61.70 -51.03
CA ARG A 70 13.85 -62.36 -49.94
C ARG A 70 14.80 -63.36 -49.28
N ALA A 71 15.23 -63.09 -48.05
CA ALA A 71 15.80 -64.09 -47.15
C ALA A 71 15.61 -63.69 -45.67
N SER A 72 15.05 -64.61 -44.88
CA SER A 72 14.86 -64.64 -43.42
C SER A 72 15.05 -63.32 -42.65
N VAL A 73 13.97 -62.52 -42.50
CA VAL A 73 14.01 -61.20 -41.83
C VAL A 73 13.53 -61.25 -40.36
N GLY A 74 13.03 -62.40 -39.87
CA GLY A 74 12.50 -62.54 -38.51
C GLY A 74 13.56 -62.41 -37.40
N SER A 75 14.55 -63.31 -37.36
CA SER A 75 15.47 -63.40 -36.20
C SER A 75 16.47 -62.24 -36.08
N SER A 76 16.90 -61.63 -37.18
CA SER A 76 17.85 -60.51 -37.15
C SER A 76 17.22 -59.18 -36.75
N ARG A 77 15.91 -59.04 -36.90
CA ARG A 77 15.18 -57.81 -36.53
C ARG A 77 14.82 -57.82 -35.05
N GLU A 78 14.40 -58.96 -34.53
CA GLU A 78 14.14 -59.18 -33.09
C GLU A 78 15.42 -59.07 -32.26
N ALA A 79 16.52 -59.72 -32.69
CA ALA A 79 17.81 -59.62 -31.99
C ALA A 79 18.38 -58.18 -31.98
N ASN A 80 18.04 -57.36 -32.97
CA ASN A 80 18.44 -55.95 -33.04
C ASN A 80 17.54 -55.04 -32.19
N ASP A 81 16.28 -55.42 -31.99
CA ASP A 81 15.33 -54.73 -31.12
C ASP A 81 15.69 -54.96 -29.64
N GLU A 82 15.96 -56.21 -29.25
CA GLU A 82 16.35 -56.60 -27.88
C GLU A 82 17.71 -55.97 -27.47
N ALA A 83 18.69 -55.98 -28.39
CA ALA A 83 19.99 -55.32 -28.16
C ALA A 83 19.88 -53.78 -28.08
N LEU A 84 18.91 -53.19 -28.77
CA LEU A 84 18.64 -51.75 -28.70
C LEU A 84 17.93 -51.40 -27.39
N LEU A 85 16.92 -52.18 -27.00
CA LEU A 85 16.21 -52.06 -25.73
C LEU A 85 17.18 -52.15 -24.55
N GLY A 86 18.03 -53.18 -24.49
CA GLY A 86 19.00 -53.35 -23.42
C GLY A 86 19.95 -52.16 -23.26
N ARG A 87 20.38 -51.53 -24.36
CA ARG A 87 21.18 -50.30 -24.30
C ARG A 87 20.40 -49.09 -23.79
N LEU A 88 19.13 -48.96 -24.14
CA LEU A 88 18.27 -47.87 -23.68
C LEU A 88 17.90 -48.03 -22.19
N LEU A 89 17.71 -49.27 -21.74
CA LEU A 89 17.50 -49.61 -20.33
C LEU A 89 18.74 -49.33 -19.49
N ASP A 90 19.94 -49.72 -19.96
CA ASP A 90 21.21 -49.36 -19.31
C ASP A 90 21.40 -47.85 -19.24
N ALA A 91 21.07 -47.12 -20.31
CA ALA A 91 21.17 -45.66 -20.32
C ALA A 91 20.18 -45.00 -19.34
N ALA A 92 18.95 -45.54 -19.25
CA ALA A 92 17.93 -45.06 -18.33
C ALA A 92 18.32 -45.26 -16.85
N SER A 93 18.94 -46.40 -16.51
CA SER A 93 19.35 -46.74 -15.15
C SER A 93 20.69 -46.11 -14.72
N SER A 94 21.65 -45.97 -15.64
CA SER A 94 22.97 -45.40 -15.37
C SER A 94 23.04 -43.87 -15.53
N GLY A 95 21.95 -43.24 -15.96
CA GLY A 95 21.86 -41.79 -16.17
C GLY A 95 22.55 -41.28 -17.45
N ARG A 96 23.08 -42.17 -18.29
CA ARG A 96 23.72 -41.83 -19.57
C ARG A 96 22.73 -41.21 -20.56
N PRO A 97 23.17 -40.31 -21.46
CA PRO A 97 22.32 -39.77 -22.50
C PRO A 97 22.04 -40.83 -23.58
N PHE A 98 20.80 -40.88 -24.06
CA PHE A 98 20.40 -41.63 -25.26
C PHE A 98 19.81 -40.69 -26.30
N ARG A 99 19.84 -41.08 -27.58
CA ARG A 99 19.26 -40.24 -28.65
C ARG A 99 17.75 -40.50 -28.74
N PRO A 100 16.90 -39.46 -28.79
CA PRO A 100 15.45 -39.67 -28.96
C PRO A 100 15.09 -40.51 -30.19
N ALA A 101 15.86 -40.41 -31.28
CA ALA A 101 15.66 -41.21 -32.49
C ALA A 101 15.87 -42.73 -32.30
N ASP A 102 16.61 -43.15 -31.27
CA ASP A 102 16.83 -44.57 -30.98
C ASP A 102 15.55 -45.22 -30.43
N ILE A 103 14.74 -44.48 -29.67
CA ILE A 103 13.42 -44.92 -29.20
C ILE A 103 12.48 -45.18 -30.38
N ALA A 104 12.59 -44.38 -31.44
CA ALA A 104 11.72 -44.46 -32.62
C ALA A 104 11.89 -45.74 -33.47
N ARG A 105 12.93 -46.53 -33.15
CA ARG A 105 13.29 -47.78 -33.82
C ARG A 105 12.82 -49.02 -33.07
N LEU A 106 12.38 -48.87 -31.81
CA LEU A 106 11.88 -49.98 -31.00
C LEU A 106 10.58 -50.53 -31.58
N SER A 107 10.33 -51.83 -31.40
CA SER A 107 9.00 -52.42 -31.51
C SER A 107 8.06 -51.81 -30.45
N ASP A 108 6.74 -51.97 -30.61
CA ASP A 108 5.78 -51.45 -29.62
C ASP A 108 5.92 -52.14 -28.25
N GLU A 109 6.28 -53.43 -28.23
CA GLU A 109 6.53 -54.21 -27.01
C GLU A 109 7.77 -53.70 -26.26
N SER A 110 8.91 -53.56 -26.96
CA SER A 110 10.14 -53.01 -26.38
C SER A 110 10.01 -51.53 -26.01
N LEU A 111 9.23 -50.75 -26.76
CA LEU A 111 8.95 -49.35 -26.43
C LEU A 111 8.15 -49.23 -25.13
N LEU A 112 7.16 -50.10 -24.93
CA LEU A 112 6.37 -50.18 -23.70
C LEU A 112 7.25 -50.58 -22.51
N GLU A 113 8.11 -51.60 -22.68
CA GLU A 113 9.03 -52.05 -21.63
C GLU A 113 10.02 -50.94 -21.22
N TRP A 114 10.61 -50.26 -22.20
CA TRP A 114 11.47 -49.10 -21.93
C TRP A 114 10.73 -47.98 -21.18
N PHE A 115 9.52 -47.64 -21.62
CA PHE A 115 8.74 -46.55 -21.03
C PHE A 115 8.29 -46.87 -19.59
N ALA A 116 8.01 -48.14 -19.29
CA ALA A 116 7.60 -48.59 -17.96
C ALA A 116 8.68 -48.36 -16.88
N VAL A 117 9.97 -48.38 -17.27
CA VAL A 117 11.10 -48.27 -16.32
C VAL A 117 11.96 -47.02 -16.50
N CYS A 118 11.73 -46.23 -17.55
CA CYS A 118 12.47 -44.99 -17.77
C CYS A 118 12.11 -43.95 -16.68
N PRO A 119 13.08 -43.30 -16.03
CA PRO A 119 12.80 -42.23 -15.08
C PRO A 119 12.04 -41.06 -15.75
N PRO A 120 10.98 -40.51 -15.12
CA PRO A 120 10.16 -39.45 -15.72
C PRO A 120 11.00 -38.28 -16.24
N ALA A 121 11.99 -37.83 -15.46
CA ALA A 121 12.87 -36.70 -15.80
C ALA A 121 13.71 -36.90 -17.07
N LYS A 122 13.81 -38.12 -17.59
CA LYS A 122 14.51 -38.46 -18.85
C LYS A 122 13.56 -38.50 -20.05
N VAL A 123 12.25 -38.50 -19.83
CA VAL A 123 11.25 -38.53 -20.90
C VAL A 123 11.00 -37.09 -21.39
N THR A 124 11.58 -36.76 -22.54
CA THR A 124 11.36 -35.46 -23.18
C THR A 124 9.95 -35.35 -23.78
N THR A 125 9.45 -34.13 -24.01
CA THR A 125 8.17 -33.90 -24.72
C THR A 125 8.09 -34.64 -26.06
N LEU A 126 9.18 -34.68 -26.84
CA LEU A 126 9.22 -35.41 -28.12
C LEU A 126 9.14 -36.93 -27.94
N ALA A 127 9.80 -37.47 -26.91
CA ALA A 127 9.72 -38.88 -26.57
C ALA A 127 8.30 -39.24 -26.10
N MET A 128 7.69 -38.41 -25.24
CA MET A 128 6.32 -38.60 -24.76
C MET A 128 5.32 -38.58 -25.94
N ARG A 129 5.41 -37.60 -26.85
CA ARG A 129 4.57 -37.56 -28.06
C ARG A 129 4.70 -38.83 -28.91
N HIS A 130 5.93 -39.33 -29.09
CA HIS A 130 6.16 -40.55 -29.85
C HIS A 130 5.56 -41.78 -29.17
N VAL A 131 5.74 -41.91 -27.85
CA VAL A 131 5.17 -42.99 -27.02
C VAL A 131 3.64 -42.96 -27.07
N VAL A 132 3.02 -41.82 -26.78
CA VAL A 132 1.55 -41.64 -26.82
C VAL A 132 1.03 -41.92 -28.24
N GLY A 133 1.70 -41.41 -29.27
CA GLY A 133 1.31 -41.63 -30.67
C GLY A 133 1.34 -43.11 -31.08
N ARG A 134 2.38 -43.85 -30.67
CA ARG A 134 2.55 -45.27 -31.04
C ARG A 134 1.74 -46.22 -30.17
N LEU A 135 1.89 -46.11 -28.85
CA LEU A 135 1.31 -47.06 -27.88
C LEU A 135 -0.15 -46.75 -27.56
N GLY A 136 -0.61 -45.51 -27.81
CA GLY A 136 -1.98 -45.11 -27.55
C GLY A 136 -2.41 -45.40 -26.11
N GLU A 137 -3.50 -46.15 -25.94
CA GLU A 137 -4.08 -46.44 -24.63
C GLU A 137 -3.09 -47.15 -23.67
N ALA A 138 -2.18 -47.98 -24.20
CA ALA A 138 -1.22 -48.72 -23.38
C ALA A 138 -0.22 -47.81 -22.65
N ALA A 139 -0.04 -46.55 -23.08
CA ALA A 139 0.83 -45.59 -22.41
C ALA A 139 0.10 -44.70 -21.40
N PHE A 140 -1.23 -44.76 -21.28
CA PHE A 140 -2.03 -43.77 -20.54
C PHE A 140 -1.63 -43.63 -19.06
N ASP A 141 -1.71 -44.71 -18.28
CA ASP A 141 -1.49 -44.63 -16.84
C ASP A 141 -0.06 -44.17 -16.52
N ARG A 142 0.94 -44.72 -17.22
CA ARG A 142 2.34 -44.32 -17.04
C ARG A 142 2.59 -42.86 -17.47
N ALA A 143 1.99 -42.41 -18.57
CA ALA A 143 2.13 -41.02 -19.03
C ALA A 143 1.52 -40.02 -18.03
N VAL A 144 0.37 -40.34 -17.43
CA VAL A 144 -0.25 -39.53 -16.39
C VAL A 144 0.63 -39.47 -15.13
N GLU A 145 1.19 -40.59 -14.70
CA GLU A 145 2.12 -40.65 -13.56
C GLU A 145 3.38 -39.81 -13.78
N ASP A 146 4.01 -39.94 -14.96
CA ASP A 146 5.22 -39.20 -15.32
C ASP A 146 4.97 -37.69 -15.33
N VAL A 147 3.80 -37.25 -15.83
CA VAL A 147 3.42 -35.83 -15.82
C VAL A 147 3.21 -35.34 -14.39
N ASP A 148 2.47 -36.07 -13.54
CA ASP A 148 2.21 -35.66 -12.16
C ASP A 148 3.52 -35.50 -11.36
N ALA A 149 4.46 -36.42 -11.56
CA ALA A 149 5.76 -36.42 -10.87
C ALA A 149 6.66 -35.23 -11.26
N LEU A 150 6.41 -34.59 -12.40
CA LEU A 150 7.26 -33.51 -12.94
C LEU A 150 6.62 -32.12 -12.84
N LEU A 151 5.40 -32.02 -12.33
CA LEU A 151 4.79 -30.72 -12.02
C LEU A 151 5.66 -29.96 -10.99
N PRO A 152 5.86 -28.63 -11.14
CA PRO A 152 5.09 -27.69 -11.97
C PRO A 152 5.60 -27.52 -13.42
N ASN A 153 6.47 -28.39 -13.95
CA ASN A 153 6.89 -28.29 -15.35
C ASN A 153 5.72 -28.64 -16.31
N THR A 154 5.11 -27.62 -16.92
CA THR A 154 3.91 -27.75 -17.76
C THR A 154 4.19 -28.25 -19.19
N SER A 155 5.45 -28.38 -19.60
CA SER A 155 5.82 -28.79 -20.98
C SER A 155 5.38 -30.20 -21.36
N LEU A 156 5.03 -31.05 -20.38
CA LEU A 156 4.52 -32.40 -20.59
C LEU A 156 2.99 -32.52 -20.53
N LEU A 157 2.27 -31.41 -20.33
CA LEU A 157 0.80 -31.41 -20.39
C LEU A 157 0.28 -31.54 -21.83
N GLU A 158 0.97 -31.00 -22.83
CA GLU A 158 0.53 -31.09 -24.22
C GLU A 158 0.55 -32.54 -24.78
N PRO A 159 1.59 -33.35 -24.53
CA PRO A 159 1.62 -34.75 -24.97
C PRO A 159 0.47 -35.63 -24.46
N ILE A 160 -0.19 -35.28 -23.35
CA ILE A 160 -1.32 -36.04 -22.81
C ILE A 160 -2.69 -35.52 -23.27
N THR A 161 -2.74 -34.45 -24.06
CA THR A 161 -4.01 -33.90 -24.60
C THR A 161 -4.82 -34.87 -25.48
N PRO A 162 -4.25 -35.90 -26.14
CA PRO A 162 -5.07 -36.89 -26.84
C PRO A 162 -5.91 -37.76 -25.90
N TYR A 163 -5.57 -37.84 -24.61
CA TYR A 163 -6.34 -38.60 -23.63
C TYR A 163 -7.49 -37.75 -23.08
N VAL A 164 -8.71 -38.26 -23.21
CA VAL A 164 -9.92 -37.65 -22.63
C VAL A 164 -10.25 -38.41 -21.36
N SER A 165 -9.82 -37.88 -20.21
CA SER A 165 -10.03 -38.49 -18.91
C SER A 165 -10.08 -37.45 -17.78
N PRO A 166 -10.86 -37.67 -16.71
CA PRO A 166 -10.83 -36.84 -15.51
C PRO A 166 -9.42 -36.66 -14.93
N LYS A 167 -8.55 -37.68 -15.01
CA LYS A 167 -7.15 -37.61 -14.52
C LYS A 167 -6.36 -36.49 -15.23
N VAL A 168 -6.57 -36.31 -16.53
CA VAL A 168 -5.90 -35.27 -17.33
C VAL A 168 -6.32 -33.87 -16.90
N ALA A 169 -7.61 -33.67 -16.61
CA ALA A 169 -8.13 -32.39 -16.11
C ALA A 169 -7.52 -31.99 -14.76
N VAL A 170 -7.32 -32.97 -13.86
CA VAL A 170 -6.64 -32.74 -12.57
C VAL A 170 -5.19 -32.32 -12.76
N LEU A 171 -4.45 -32.96 -13.67
CA LEU A 171 -3.07 -32.57 -13.98
C LEU A 171 -2.97 -31.17 -14.59
N ILE A 172 -3.91 -30.83 -15.48
CA ILE A 172 -4.02 -29.48 -16.04
C ILE A 172 -4.23 -28.45 -14.92
N ALA A 173 -5.16 -28.69 -13.99
CA ALA A 173 -5.38 -27.80 -12.85
C ALA A 173 -4.14 -27.67 -11.95
N LYS A 174 -3.47 -28.79 -11.62
CA LYS A 174 -2.22 -28.77 -10.83
C LYS A 174 -1.12 -27.97 -11.55
N GLY A 175 -1.01 -28.07 -12.87
CA GLY A 175 -0.08 -27.28 -13.68
C GLY A 175 -0.33 -25.78 -13.61
N PHE A 176 -1.60 -25.36 -13.49
CA PHE A 176 -1.95 -23.95 -13.31
C PHE A 176 -1.74 -23.44 -11.89
N ALA A 177 -1.80 -24.29 -10.87
CA ALA A 177 -1.71 -23.92 -9.45
C ALA A 177 -0.42 -23.13 -9.09
N GLY A 178 0.66 -23.31 -9.86
CA GLY A 178 1.94 -22.60 -9.68
C GLY A 178 2.14 -21.36 -10.56
N THR A 179 1.12 -20.93 -11.32
CA THR A 179 1.26 -19.85 -12.32
C THR A 179 0.21 -18.75 -12.13
N ALA A 180 0.59 -17.48 -12.30
CA ALA A 180 -0.36 -16.36 -12.35
C ALA A 180 -1.16 -16.30 -13.68
N ALA A 181 -0.93 -17.26 -14.59
CA ALA A 181 -1.43 -17.20 -15.96
C ALA A 181 -2.96 -17.31 -16.07
N LEU A 182 -3.61 -18.13 -15.23
CA LEU A 182 -5.05 -18.37 -15.33
C LEU A 182 -5.90 -17.21 -14.75
N PRO A 183 -5.55 -16.59 -13.60
CA PRO A 183 -6.18 -15.35 -13.14
C PRO A 183 -6.06 -14.20 -14.15
N LEU A 184 -4.86 -13.94 -14.67
CA LEU A 184 -4.63 -12.88 -15.66
C LEU A 184 -5.38 -13.11 -16.98
N LYS A 185 -5.57 -14.37 -17.39
CA LYS A 185 -6.36 -14.71 -18.58
C LYS A 185 -7.87 -14.58 -18.36
N LEU A 186 -8.38 -14.88 -17.16
CA LEU A 186 -9.77 -14.64 -16.79
C LEU A 186 -10.09 -13.13 -16.81
N GLU A 187 -9.13 -12.30 -16.42
CA GLU A 187 -9.20 -10.84 -16.57
C GLU A 187 -9.13 -10.42 -18.05
N ALA A 188 -8.16 -10.92 -18.81
CA ALA A 188 -7.98 -10.55 -20.23
C ALA A 188 -9.12 -11.00 -21.17
N LEU A 189 -9.81 -12.12 -20.86
CA LEU A 189 -11.01 -12.56 -21.60
C LEU A 189 -12.16 -11.55 -21.57
N ARG A 190 -12.11 -10.56 -20.66
CA ARG A 190 -13.07 -9.44 -20.57
C ARG A 190 -12.77 -8.32 -21.56
N GLU A 191 -11.53 -8.20 -22.04
CA GLU A 191 -11.09 -7.08 -22.89
C GLU A 191 -10.95 -7.47 -24.38
N LYS A 192 -10.39 -8.65 -24.69
CA LYS A 192 -10.26 -9.21 -26.07
C LYS A 192 -10.12 -10.74 -26.08
N PRO A 193 -10.67 -11.46 -27.09
CA PRO A 193 -10.47 -12.90 -27.20
C PRO A 193 -9.01 -13.23 -27.59
N PHE A 194 -8.29 -13.94 -26.71
CA PHE A 194 -6.97 -14.52 -26.98
C PHE A 194 -7.11 -15.90 -27.65
N ALA A 195 -6.15 -16.30 -28.48
CA ALA A 195 -6.13 -17.64 -29.08
C ALA A 195 -5.76 -18.67 -27.99
N PRO A 196 -6.65 -19.63 -27.65
CA PRO A 196 -6.39 -20.59 -26.58
C PRO A 196 -5.19 -21.49 -26.91
N SER A 197 -4.39 -21.80 -25.89
CA SER A 197 -3.34 -22.82 -25.98
C SER A 197 -3.94 -24.21 -26.20
N PRO A 198 -3.16 -25.22 -26.64
CA PRO A 198 -3.65 -26.59 -26.80
C PRO A 198 -4.29 -27.18 -25.52
N ILE A 199 -3.78 -26.82 -24.35
CA ILE A 199 -4.28 -27.25 -23.04
C ILE A 199 -5.65 -26.62 -22.73
N GLU A 200 -5.82 -25.36 -23.09
CA GLU A 200 -7.09 -24.62 -22.94
C GLU A 200 -8.14 -25.10 -23.93
N LEU A 201 -7.75 -25.36 -25.19
CA LEU A 201 -8.61 -26.00 -26.18
C LEU A 201 -9.08 -27.38 -25.72
N TRP A 202 -8.22 -28.15 -25.05
CA TRP A 202 -8.63 -29.44 -24.48
C TRP A 202 -9.73 -29.28 -23.43
N LEU A 203 -9.57 -28.33 -22.48
CA LEU A 203 -10.60 -28.03 -21.49
C LEU A 203 -11.91 -27.65 -22.18
N GLU A 204 -11.88 -26.76 -23.18
CA GLU A 204 -13.07 -26.31 -23.89
C GLU A 204 -13.77 -27.41 -24.71
N ARG A 205 -13.01 -28.31 -25.33
CA ARG A 205 -13.55 -29.42 -26.14
C ARG A 205 -14.10 -30.55 -25.29
N HIS A 206 -13.51 -30.78 -24.12
CA HIS A 206 -13.85 -31.89 -23.22
C HIS A 206 -14.42 -31.38 -21.89
N ALA A 207 -15.15 -30.26 -21.92
CA ALA A 207 -15.63 -29.53 -20.74
C ALA A 207 -16.38 -30.40 -19.73
N ARG A 208 -17.22 -31.32 -20.21
CA ARG A 208 -17.95 -32.27 -19.36
C ARG A 208 -17.00 -33.20 -18.59
N VAL A 209 -16.09 -33.86 -19.29
CA VAL A 209 -15.11 -34.80 -18.69
C VAL A 209 -14.14 -34.05 -17.77
N ALA A 210 -13.74 -32.84 -18.16
CA ALA A 210 -12.91 -31.98 -17.32
C ALA A 210 -13.62 -31.62 -16.01
N THR A 211 -14.89 -31.23 -16.08
CA THR A 211 -15.69 -30.89 -14.91
C THR A 211 -15.81 -32.07 -13.94
N LEU A 212 -16.07 -33.29 -14.45
CA LEU A 212 -16.14 -34.50 -13.63
C LEU A 212 -14.83 -34.75 -12.84
N GLY A 213 -13.67 -34.43 -13.41
CA GLY A 213 -12.39 -34.56 -12.70
C GLY A 213 -12.11 -33.44 -11.71
N LEU A 214 -12.56 -32.22 -12.00
CA LEU A 214 -12.22 -31.03 -11.23
C LEU A 214 -13.10 -30.85 -9.98
N ILE A 215 -14.36 -31.30 -10.00
CA ILE A 215 -15.29 -31.13 -8.86
C ILE A 215 -14.78 -31.78 -7.56
N PRO A 216 -14.34 -33.06 -7.54
CA PRO A 216 -13.78 -33.68 -6.33
C PRO A 216 -12.57 -32.93 -5.79
N VAL A 217 -11.73 -32.39 -6.68
CA VAL A 217 -10.53 -31.64 -6.32
C VAL A 217 -10.90 -30.27 -5.76
N ALA A 218 -11.85 -29.57 -6.38
CA ALA A 218 -12.36 -28.27 -5.96
C ALA A 218 -13.05 -28.31 -4.58
N LEU A 219 -13.67 -29.44 -4.22
CA LEU A 219 -14.29 -29.67 -2.92
C LEU A 219 -13.35 -30.37 -1.91
N GLY A 220 -12.12 -30.67 -2.30
CA GLY A 220 -11.13 -31.36 -1.48
C GLY A 220 -10.48 -30.48 -0.42
N ASP A 221 -9.81 -31.12 0.54
CA ASP A 221 -9.18 -30.43 1.69
C ASP A 221 -7.86 -29.71 1.33
N ASN A 222 -7.26 -30.00 0.16
CA ASN A 222 -6.04 -29.32 -0.29
C ASN A 222 -6.36 -27.96 -0.90
N VAL A 223 -6.11 -26.88 -0.15
CA VAL A 223 -6.46 -25.50 -0.52
C VAL A 223 -5.89 -25.06 -1.87
N GLN A 224 -4.63 -25.40 -2.19
CA GLN A 224 -4.00 -25.00 -3.45
C GLN A 224 -4.59 -25.74 -4.65
N ALA A 225 -4.76 -27.06 -4.53
CA ALA A 225 -5.37 -27.88 -5.57
C ALA A 225 -6.85 -27.52 -5.78
N ALA A 226 -7.59 -27.28 -4.70
CA ALA A 226 -8.98 -26.85 -4.72
C ALA A 226 -9.12 -25.51 -5.46
N ARG A 227 -8.27 -24.54 -5.14
CA ARG A 227 -8.29 -23.23 -5.80
C ARG A 227 -7.98 -23.31 -7.29
N ALA A 228 -6.99 -24.10 -7.69
CA ALA A 228 -6.64 -24.27 -9.09
C ALA A 228 -7.76 -24.98 -9.88
N ALA A 229 -8.41 -25.98 -9.28
CA ALA A 229 -9.55 -26.65 -9.87
C ALA A 229 -10.76 -25.72 -10.03
N GLN A 230 -11.05 -24.87 -9.02
CA GLN A 230 -12.07 -23.83 -9.12
C GLN A 230 -11.79 -22.85 -10.27
N LEU A 231 -10.55 -22.39 -10.42
CA LEU A 231 -10.19 -21.47 -11.52
C LEU A 231 -10.37 -22.11 -12.90
N CYS A 232 -10.08 -23.40 -13.07
CA CYS A 232 -10.36 -24.12 -14.32
C CYS A 232 -11.87 -24.24 -14.60
N LEU A 233 -12.68 -24.48 -13.55
CA LEU A 233 -14.15 -24.52 -13.67
C LEU A 233 -14.72 -23.14 -14.05
N MET A 234 -14.20 -22.06 -13.46
CA MET A 234 -14.55 -20.68 -13.81
C MET A 234 -14.15 -20.35 -15.26
N TYR A 235 -12.98 -20.82 -15.71
CA TYR A 235 -12.54 -20.67 -17.09
C TYR A 235 -13.50 -21.34 -18.09
N LEU A 236 -13.96 -22.56 -17.79
CA LEU A 236 -14.96 -23.25 -18.62
C LEU A 236 -16.28 -22.49 -18.67
N ALA A 237 -16.76 -21.99 -17.52
CA ALA A 237 -17.98 -21.18 -17.45
C ALA A 237 -17.84 -19.90 -18.31
N ALA A 238 -16.72 -19.17 -18.17
CA ALA A 238 -16.43 -17.95 -18.93
C ALA A 238 -16.32 -18.17 -20.45
N ARG A 239 -15.95 -19.38 -20.89
CA ARG A 239 -15.91 -19.78 -22.30
C ARG A 239 -17.24 -20.35 -22.83
N GLY A 240 -18.32 -20.18 -22.06
CA GLY A 240 -19.67 -20.56 -22.43
C GLY A 240 -19.98 -22.05 -22.25
N ARG A 241 -19.24 -22.77 -21.41
CA ARG A 241 -19.46 -24.21 -21.11
C ARG A 241 -20.26 -24.46 -19.83
N GLY A 242 -21.10 -23.50 -19.43
CA GLY A 242 -21.90 -23.57 -18.20
C GLY A 242 -22.90 -24.73 -18.21
N ALA A 243 -23.46 -25.08 -19.37
CA ALA A 243 -24.41 -26.18 -19.51
C ALA A 243 -23.74 -27.54 -19.27
N GLU A 244 -22.54 -27.78 -19.84
CA GLU A 244 -21.79 -29.00 -19.58
C GLU A 244 -21.30 -29.10 -18.13
N LEU A 245 -20.99 -27.96 -17.52
CA LEU A 245 -20.59 -27.88 -16.12
C LEU A 245 -21.76 -28.25 -15.18
N ALA A 246 -22.95 -27.71 -15.43
CA ALA A 246 -24.16 -28.03 -14.67
C ALA A 246 -24.57 -29.50 -14.83
N ASP A 247 -24.51 -30.06 -16.04
CA ASP A 247 -24.77 -31.48 -16.31
C ASP A 247 -23.78 -32.39 -15.57
N ALA A 248 -22.49 -32.08 -15.63
CA ALA A 248 -21.47 -32.84 -14.90
C ALA A 248 -21.64 -32.72 -13.38
N ALA A 249 -21.94 -31.52 -12.86
CA ALA A 249 -22.17 -31.30 -11.43
C ALA A 249 -23.39 -32.08 -10.90
N ALA A 250 -24.42 -32.28 -11.73
CA ALA A 250 -25.58 -33.09 -11.37
C ALA A 250 -25.21 -34.54 -11.03
N SER A 251 -24.11 -35.07 -11.58
CA SER A 251 -23.60 -36.41 -11.28
C SER A 251 -23.12 -36.58 -9.84
N PHE A 252 -22.84 -35.48 -9.13
CA PHE A 252 -22.39 -35.46 -7.73
C PHE A 252 -23.49 -35.05 -6.74
N GLY A 253 -24.70 -34.74 -7.22
CA GLY A 253 -25.86 -34.39 -6.42
C GLY A 253 -26.31 -32.92 -6.50
N SER A 254 -27.59 -32.68 -6.22
CA SER A 254 -28.20 -31.35 -6.22
C SER A 254 -27.64 -30.51 -5.07
N GLY A 255 -26.83 -29.50 -5.38
CA GLY A 255 -26.19 -28.61 -4.41
C GLY A 255 -24.67 -28.50 -4.55
N VAL A 256 -24.04 -29.41 -5.32
CA VAL A 256 -22.60 -29.36 -5.59
C VAL A 256 -22.21 -28.11 -6.37
N LEU A 257 -23.00 -27.72 -7.37
CA LEU A 257 -22.76 -26.50 -8.15
C LEU A 257 -22.72 -25.24 -7.26
N ALA A 258 -23.63 -25.16 -6.29
CA ALA A 258 -23.67 -24.06 -5.31
C ALA A 258 -22.48 -24.12 -4.34
N ALA A 259 -22.04 -25.32 -3.94
CA ALA A 259 -20.91 -25.53 -3.04
C ALA A 259 -19.54 -25.23 -3.68
N LEU A 260 -19.45 -25.16 -5.01
CA LEU A 260 -18.22 -24.81 -5.73
C LEU A 260 -17.91 -23.30 -5.70
N GLU A 261 -18.87 -22.46 -5.28
CA GLU A 261 -18.72 -21.00 -5.11
C GLU A 261 -18.11 -20.31 -6.37
N LEU A 262 -18.51 -20.74 -7.58
CA LEU A 262 -17.88 -20.33 -8.86
C LEU A 262 -18.14 -18.87 -9.29
N GLY A 263 -18.90 -18.08 -8.53
CA GLY A 263 -19.25 -16.68 -8.89
C GLY A 263 -20.20 -16.55 -10.10
N PRO A 264 -20.63 -15.33 -10.50
CA PRO A 264 -21.73 -15.10 -11.43
C PRO A 264 -21.32 -15.18 -12.92
N TYR A 265 -20.69 -16.29 -13.35
CA TYR A 265 -20.20 -16.48 -14.73
C TYR A 265 -21.20 -17.20 -15.68
N GLU A 266 -22.50 -17.16 -15.40
CA GLU A 266 -23.53 -17.91 -16.14
C GLU A 266 -24.11 -17.20 -17.39
N SER A 267 -23.68 -16.00 -17.76
CA SER A 267 -24.34 -15.26 -18.86
C SER A 267 -23.38 -14.43 -19.70
N LEU A 268 -22.86 -14.98 -20.81
CA LEU A 268 -22.24 -14.17 -21.87
C LEU A 268 -22.52 -14.74 -23.28
N ALA A 269 -23.31 -13.99 -24.06
CA ALA A 269 -23.27 -13.92 -25.51
C ALA A 269 -23.34 -12.43 -25.93
N PRO A 270 -22.88 -12.03 -27.13
CA PRO A 270 -22.14 -10.78 -27.34
C PRO A 270 -23.03 -9.58 -27.69
N LEU A 271 -22.74 -8.42 -27.10
CA LEU A 271 -23.23 -7.12 -27.58
C LEU A 271 -22.06 -6.25 -28.04
N ALA A 272 -22.03 -6.05 -29.35
CA ALA A 272 -21.47 -4.84 -29.94
C ALA A 272 -22.40 -3.67 -29.60
N LEU A 273 -21.86 -2.45 -29.41
CA LEU A 273 -22.34 -1.24 -30.09
C LEU A 273 -21.63 0.04 -29.63
N ALA A 274 -21.63 0.99 -30.57
CA ALA A 274 -21.14 2.35 -30.44
C ALA A 274 -22.27 3.29 -29.97
N GLY A 275 -21.93 4.19 -29.03
CA GLY A 275 -22.50 5.53 -28.78
C GLY A 275 -23.99 5.69 -28.47
N HIS A 276 -24.35 6.10 -27.23
CA HIS A 276 -25.46 7.02 -26.84
C HIS A 276 -25.60 7.13 -25.29
N GLY A 277 -25.71 8.35 -24.71
CA GLY A 277 -26.31 8.63 -23.38
C GLY A 277 -25.62 8.05 -22.13
N LEU A 278 -26.24 8.05 -20.93
CA LEU A 278 -25.86 7.22 -19.75
C LEU A 278 -26.61 5.87 -19.76
N ASP A 279 -27.34 5.60 -20.85
CA ASP A 279 -28.27 4.49 -21.01
C ASP A 279 -27.57 3.13 -21.21
N TRP A 280 -26.25 3.13 -21.39
CA TRP A 280 -25.36 1.94 -21.43
C TRP A 280 -24.85 1.49 -20.05
N ILE A 281 -25.05 2.29 -19.00
CA ILE A 281 -24.52 1.94 -17.67
C ILE A 281 -25.16 0.68 -17.08
N PRO A 282 -26.46 0.36 -17.30
CA PRO A 282 -27.01 -0.95 -16.95
C PRO A 282 -26.27 -2.12 -17.63
N GLU A 283 -25.75 -1.94 -18.86
CA GLU A 283 -24.93 -2.94 -19.55
C GLU A 283 -23.52 -3.05 -18.94
N LEU A 284 -22.87 -1.96 -18.54
CA LEU A 284 -21.57 -2.04 -17.84
C LEU A 284 -21.65 -2.62 -16.42
N LEU A 285 -22.77 -2.42 -15.71
CA LEU A 285 -23.05 -3.08 -14.42
C LEU A 285 -23.30 -4.59 -14.58
N LEU A 286 -23.81 -5.02 -15.74
CA LEU A 286 -23.88 -6.44 -16.09
C LEU A 286 -22.49 -7.05 -16.38
N HIS A 287 -21.49 -6.21 -16.69
CA HIS A 287 -20.11 -6.59 -17.06
C HIS A 287 -19.04 -6.30 -15.98
N GLU A 288 -19.43 -5.89 -14.76
CA GLU A 288 -18.55 -5.75 -13.58
C GLU A 288 -17.33 -4.81 -13.74
N HIS A 289 -17.46 -3.74 -14.54
CA HIS A 289 -16.42 -2.71 -14.71
C HIS A 289 -16.54 -1.55 -13.70
N LEU A 290 -16.46 -1.86 -12.41
CA LEU A 290 -16.60 -0.87 -11.32
C LEU A 290 -15.57 0.27 -11.41
N ASP A 291 -14.32 -0.01 -11.78
CA ASP A 291 -13.26 1.00 -11.92
C ASP A 291 -13.50 1.97 -13.08
N SER A 292 -14.13 1.50 -14.17
CA SER A 292 -14.53 2.36 -15.29
C SER A 292 -15.74 3.21 -14.94
N ILE A 293 -16.68 2.67 -14.14
CA ILE A 293 -17.83 3.43 -13.61
C ILE A 293 -17.34 4.53 -12.66
N VAL A 294 -16.34 4.25 -11.80
CA VAL A 294 -15.68 5.24 -10.93
C VAL A 294 -15.06 6.37 -11.77
N ALA A 295 -14.28 6.03 -12.79
CA ALA A 295 -13.62 6.99 -13.67
C ALA A 295 -14.59 7.82 -14.54
N LEU A 296 -15.79 7.29 -14.81
CA LEU A 296 -16.83 7.99 -15.58
C LEU A 296 -17.73 8.86 -14.70
N LEU A 297 -17.98 8.46 -13.44
CA LEU A 297 -18.72 9.26 -12.46
C LEU A 297 -17.93 10.48 -11.97
N THR A 298 -16.60 10.48 -12.13
CA THR A 298 -15.76 11.68 -11.91
C THR A 298 -15.99 12.80 -12.94
N ASP A 299 -16.54 12.48 -14.12
CA ASP A 299 -16.79 13.44 -15.21
C ASP A 299 -18.27 13.88 -15.32
N VAL A 300 -19.17 13.29 -14.50
CA VAL A 300 -20.62 13.60 -14.48
C VAL A 300 -20.94 14.43 -13.24
N ASP A 301 -21.91 15.35 -13.34
CA ASP A 301 -22.38 16.13 -12.18
C ASP A 301 -22.86 15.18 -11.07
N ALA A 302 -22.20 15.23 -9.91
CA ALA A 302 -22.44 14.34 -8.79
C ALA A 302 -23.90 14.37 -8.30
N GLN A 303 -24.63 15.48 -8.51
CA GLN A 303 -26.07 15.56 -8.19
C GLN A 303 -26.97 14.74 -9.14
N GLU A 304 -26.55 14.52 -10.38
CA GLU A 304 -27.29 13.70 -11.35
C GLU A 304 -27.04 12.20 -11.15
N ALA A 305 -25.91 11.84 -10.55
CA ALA A 305 -25.55 10.46 -10.23
C ALA A 305 -26.31 9.87 -9.03
N VAL A 306 -26.80 10.70 -8.09
CA VAL A 306 -27.36 10.24 -6.81
C VAL A 306 -28.55 9.27 -6.95
N PRO A 307 -29.60 9.56 -7.76
CA PRO A 307 -30.72 8.62 -7.90
C PRO A 307 -30.27 7.27 -8.46
N PHE A 308 -29.28 7.28 -9.35
CA PHE A 308 -28.72 6.09 -9.96
C PHE A 308 -27.88 5.27 -8.95
N VAL A 309 -26.92 5.89 -8.25
CA VAL A 309 -26.10 5.20 -7.24
C VAL A 309 -26.96 4.64 -6.11
N ALA A 310 -28.08 5.30 -5.79
CA ALA A 310 -29.07 4.79 -4.83
C ALA A 310 -29.75 3.49 -5.28
N THR A 311 -29.99 3.29 -6.57
CA THR A 311 -30.56 2.02 -7.08
C THR A 311 -29.57 0.85 -7.00
N LEU A 312 -28.26 1.11 -7.01
CA LEU A 312 -27.23 0.08 -6.88
C LEU A 312 -27.24 -0.62 -5.53
N LEU A 313 -27.86 0.00 -4.52
CA LEU A 313 -28.09 -0.64 -3.23
C LEU A 313 -29.00 -1.88 -3.34
N ASP A 314 -29.84 -1.97 -4.38
CA ASP A 314 -30.68 -3.13 -4.66
C ASP A 314 -30.00 -4.16 -5.58
N GLY A 315 -28.75 -3.92 -5.99
CA GLY A 315 -27.96 -4.77 -6.88
C GLY A 315 -27.12 -5.84 -6.17
N LYS A 316 -26.15 -6.43 -6.89
CA LYS A 316 -25.19 -7.42 -6.35
C LYS A 316 -24.30 -6.82 -5.23
N LYS A 317 -23.71 -7.67 -4.39
CA LYS A 317 -22.88 -7.29 -3.21
C LYS A 317 -21.78 -6.27 -3.52
N GLU A 318 -21.15 -6.38 -4.69
CA GLU A 318 -20.07 -5.50 -5.13
C GLU A 318 -20.60 -4.09 -5.49
N HIS A 319 -21.79 -4.00 -6.09
CA HIS A 319 -22.47 -2.75 -6.38
C HIS A 319 -22.96 -2.05 -5.11
N GLN A 320 -23.43 -2.83 -4.13
CA GLN A 320 -23.81 -2.32 -2.81
C GLN A 320 -22.59 -1.75 -2.07
N THR A 321 -21.45 -2.43 -2.15
CA THR A 321 -20.19 -2.00 -1.52
C THR A 321 -19.67 -0.72 -2.16
N PHE A 322 -19.66 -0.67 -3.50
CA PHE A 322 -19.30 0.54 -4.24
C PHE A 322 -20.24 1.72 -3.92
N ALA A 323 -21.55 1.50 -4.01
CA ALA A 323 -22.54 2.52 -3.70
C ALA A 323 -22.43 3.01 -2.25
N GLY A 324 -22.13 2.10 -1.31
CA GLY A 324 -21.88 2.44 0.08
C GLY A 324 -20.69 3.38 0.27
N HIS A 325 -19.52 3.03 -0.28
CA HIS A 325 -18.34 3.89 -0.20
C HIS A 325 -18.56 5.22 -0.93
N TRP A 326 -19.10 5.19 -2.15
CA TRP A 326 -19.34 6.40 -2.94
C TRP A 326 -20.31 7.36 -2.22
N MET A 327 -21.35 6.85 -1.56
CA MET A 327 -22.31 7.68 -0.80
C MET A 327 -21.70 8.31 0.44
N VAL A 328 -20.77 7.61 1.12
CA VAL A 328 -20.05 8.14 2.27
C VAL A 328 -19.06 9.23 1.83
N ASP A 329 -18.33 8.98 0.74
CA ASP A 329 -17.36 9.94 0.19
C ASP A 329 -18.05 11.22 -0.36
N HIS A 330 -19.33 11.15 -0.73
CA HIS A 330 -20.12 12.24 -1.30
C HIS A 330 -21.33 12.64 -0.45
N GLU A 331 -21.24 12.50 0.88
CA GLU A 331 -22.34 12.69 1.84
C GLU A 331 -23.12 14.01 1.62
N GLY A 332 -22.41 15.13 1.47
CA GLY A 332 -23.03 16.45 1.30
C GLY A 332 -23.94 16.56 0.07
N THR A 333 -23.50 15.99 -1.05
CA THR A 333 -24.24 15.96 -2.32
C THR A 333 -25.42 14.99 -2.26
N VAL A 334 -25.21 13.82 -1.64
CA VAL A 334 -26.26 12.80 -1.44
C VAL A 334 -27.38 13.35 -0.57
N ARG A 335 -27.07 14.07 0.51
CA ARG A 335 -28.07 14.71 1.39
C ARG A 335 -28.89 15.78 0.68
N GLN A 336 -28.30 16.54 -0.24
CA GLN A 336 -28.99 17.57 -1.02
C GLN A 336 -29.93 17.01 -2.09
N ALA A 337 -29.70 15.77 -2.54
CA ALA A 337 -30.47 15.13 -3.61
C ALA A 337 -31.39 13.99 -3.12
N LEU A 338 -31.66 13.88 -1.80
CA LEU A 338 -32.51 12.83 -1.22
C LEU A 338 -33.97 12.86 -1.73
N ASP A 339 -34.45 14.03 -2.13
CA ASP A 339 -35.79 14.27 -2.69
C ASP A 339 -35.93 13.72 -4.12
N ARG A 340 -34.80 13.46 -4.80
CA ARG A 340 -34.74 12.89 -6.15
C ARG A 340 -34.72 11.36 -6.17
N ILE A 341 -34.75 10.71 -5.01
CA ILE A 341 -34.66 9.24 -4.84
C ILE A 341 -36.00 8.73 -4.29
N PRO A 342 -36.48 7.52 -4.68
CA PRO A 342 -37.67 6.93 -4.06
C PRO A 342 -37.55 6.85 -2.53
N LEU A 343 -38.63 7.20 -1.82
CA LEU A 343 -38.72 7.17 -0.35
C LEU A 343 -38.29 5.83 0.29
N SER A 344 -38.48 4.72 -0.42
CA SER A 344 -38.06 3.37 0.00
C SER A 344 -36.53 3.20 0.09
N LEU A 345 -35.78 3.96 -0.72
CA LEU A 345 -34.32 3.94 -0.76
C LEU A 345 -33.71 5.07 0.09
N SER A 346 -34.39 6.21 0.24
CA SER A 346 -33.90 7.34 1.05
C SER A 346 -33.57 6.93 2.48
N SER A 347 -34.38 6.06 3.11
CA SER A 347 -34.11 5.56 4.48
C SER A 347 -32.94 4.55 4.56
N ARG A 348 -32.54 3.92 3.46
CA ARG A 348 -31.35 3.03 3.39
C ARG A 348 -30.10 3.82 3.09
N VAL A 349 -30.17 4.77 2.17
CA VAL A 349 -29.09 5.74 1.87
C VAL A 349 -28.72 6.52 3.14
N LEU A 350 -29.72 7.05 3.87
CA LEU A 350 -29.49 7.72 5.16
C LEU A 350 -28.79 6.81 6.18
N ARG A 351 -29.19 5.53 6.29
CA ARG A 351 -28.54 4.58 7.21
C ARG A 351 -27.09 4.25 6.85
N ILE A 352 -26.76 4.26 5.56
CA ILE A 352 -25.40 4.01 5.07
C ILE A 352 -24.50 5.20 5.38
N ILE A 353 -24.94 6.43 5.08
CA ILE A 353 -24.16 7.64 5.41
C ILE A 353 -24.12 7.90 6.93
N ASP A 354 -25.13 7.45 7.68
CA ASP A 354 -25.17 7.53 9.15
C ASP A 354 -24.46 6.34 9.85
N GLY A 355 -23.87 5.39 9.10
CA GLY A 355 -22.97 4.34 9.62
C GLY A 355 -23.61 3.14 10.33
N VAL A 356 -24.82 2.71 9.95
CA VAL A 356 -25.54 1.58 10.58
C VAL A 356 -25.34 0.25 9.81
N GLU A 357 -24.78 -0.78 10.48
CA GLU A 357 -24.35 -2.12 9.99
C GLU A 357 -25.20 -2.76 8.85
N THR A 358 -24.54 -3.33 7.81
CA THR A 358 -25.20 -4.00 6.65
C THR A 358 -25.12 -5.54 6.67
N ALA A 359 -25.92 -6.22 5.83
CA ALA A 359 -25.90 -7.68 5.67
C ALA A 359 -24.62 -8.21 4.98
N ALA A 360 -23.96 -7.40 4.16
CA ALA A 360 -22.70 -7.76 3.50
C ALA A 360 -21.53 -7.84 4.50
N ASP A 361 -21.55 -7.00 5.55
CA ASP A 361 -20.58 -7.01 6.64
C ASP A 361 -20.74 -8.27 7.51
N GLN A 362 -21.96 -8.78 7.68
CA GLN A 362 -22.22 -10.00 8.45
C GLN A 362 -21.59 -11.25 7.84
N ASP A 363 -21.57 -11.36 6.51
CA ASP A 363 -20.87 -12.44 5.81
C ASP A 363 -19.35 -12.30 5.94
N ARG A 364 -18.80 -11.09 5.80
CA ARG A 364 -17.35 -10.84 5.92
C ARG A 364 -16.84 -11.05 7.34
N LEU A 365 -17.70 -10.95 8.35
CA LEU A 365 -17.36 -11.36 9.70
C LEU A 365 -17.05 -12.87 9.79
N GLN A 366 -17.45 -13.70 8.83
CA GLN A 366 -17.08 -15.12 8.78
C GLN A 366 -15.68 -15.39 8.22
N ASP A 367 -14.97 -14.36 7.71
CA ASP A 367 -13.64 -14.49 7.11
C ASP A 367 -12.51 -14.57 8.18
N PHE A 368 -12.52 -15.60 9.03
CA PHE A 368 -11.48 -15.88 10.02
C PHE A 368 -10.80 -17.24 9.76
N PRO A 369 -9.54 -17.44 10.19
CA PRO A 369 -8.85 -18.71 9.96
C PRO A 369 -9.47 -19.85 10.78
N SER A 370 -9.34 -21.08 10.28
CA SER A 370 -9.84 -22.29 10.97
C SER A 370 -9.18 -22.52 12.34
N MET A 371 -7.96 -22.00 12.54
CA MET A 371 -7.29 -21.94 13.84
C MET A 371 -6.91 -20.50 14.16
N ILE A 372 -7.36 -20.02 15.33
CA ILE A 372 -6.99 -18.71 15.85
C ILE A 372 -5.60 -18.83 16.52
N PRO A 373 -4.61 -18.00 16.13
CA PRO A 373 -3.31 -18.01 16.76
C PRO A 373 -3.39 -17.73 18.27
N ALA A 374 -2.65 -18.52 19.06
CA ALA A 374 -2.57 -18.34 20.51
C ALA A 374 -1.97 -16.98 20.87
N ALA A 375 -2.39 -16.44 22.03
CA ALA A 375 -1.81 -15.21 22.55
C ALA A 375 -0.34 -15.45 22.94
N PRO A 376 0.60 -14.54 22.58
CA PRO A 376 1.97 -14.61 23.07
C PRO A 376 2.03 -14.28 24.57
N GLU A 377 3.10 -14.70 25.25
CA GLU A 377 3.26 -14.47 26.70
C GLU A 377 3.22 -12.99 27.10
N PHE A 378 3.68 -12.09 26.22
CA PHE A 378 3.67 -10.64 26.50
C PHE A 378 2.27 -10.02 26.39
N TRP A 379 1.27 -10.72 25.86
CA TRP A 379 -0.11 -10.23 25.75
C TRP A 379 -0.77 -10.18 27.14
N THR A 380 -0.77 -8.99 27.74
CA THR A 380 -1.23 -8.75 29.13
C THR A 380 -2.16 -7.53 29.23
N PRO A 381 -3.25 -7.48 28.44
CA PRO A 381 -4.07 -6.28 28.25
C PRO A 381 -4.71 -5.75 29.54
N ALA A 382 -4.92 -6.60 30.54
CA ALA A 382 -5.43 -6.20 31.85
C ALA A 382 -4.52 -5.21 32.61
N SER A 383 -3.22 -5.16 32.25
CA SER A 383 -2.23 -4.25 32.84
C SER A 383 -1.96 -3.01 31.99
N TRP A 384 -2.64 -2.88 30.85
CA TRP A 384 -2.40 -1.84 29.84
C TRP A 384 -3.43 -0.70 29.95
N PRO A 385 -3.21 0.45 29.29
CA PRO A 385 -4.21 1.51 29.22
C PRO A 385 -5.56 0.96 28.72
N ALA A 386 -6.66 1.33 29.39
CA ALA A 386 -7.97 0.86 28.98
C ALA A 386 -8.37 1.45 27.61
N ILE A 387 -8.93 0.60 26.74
CA ILE A 387 -9.63 1.05 25.53
C ILE A 387 -10.98 1.59 25.97
N LEU A 388 -11.35 2.78 25.50
CA LEU A 388 -12.62 3.42 25.80
C LEU A 388 -13.53 3.37 24.58
N LEU A 389 -14.84 3.23 24.81
CA LEU A 389 -15.87 3.47 23.80
C LEU A 389 -16.02 4.96 23.54
N ALA A 390 -16.70 5.33 22.45
CA ALA A 390 -16.97 6.73 22.11
C ALA A 390 -17.75 7.49 23.20
N ASP A 391 -18.48 6.78 24.08
CA ASP A 391 -19.17 7.37 25.24
C ASP A 391 -18.29 7.48 26.50
N GLY A 392 -17.00 7.14 26.39
CA GLY A 392 -16.00 7.19 27.46
C GLY A 392 -16.00 5.98 28.40
N SER A 393 -16.89 4.99 28.22
CA SER A 393 -16.89 3.78 29.05
C SER A 393 -15.80 2.78 28.63
N PRO A 394 -15.17 2.05 29.56
CA PRO A 394 -14.10 1.12 29.23
C PRO A 394 -14.62 -0.15 28.54
N LEU A 395 -13.86 -0.65 27.57
CA LEU A 395 -14.13 -1.93 26.91
C LEU A 395 -14.03 -3.08 27.94
N PRO A 396 -15.03 -3.98 28.04
CA PRO A 396 -14.97 -5.09 28.98
C PRO A 396 -13.77 -6.03 28.70
N PRO A 397 -13.14 -6.64 29.73
CA PRO A 397 -11.98 -7.51 29.52
C PRO A 397 -12.18 -8.64 28.48
N PRO A 398 -13.33 -9.34 28.43
CA PRO A 398 -13.57 -10.34 27.39
C PRO A 398 -13.57 -9.76 25.97
N ALA A 399 -14.04 -8.51 25.80
CA ALA A 399 -14.02 -7.81 24.52
C ALA A 399 -12.59 -7.46 24.10
N VAL A 400 -11.74 -7.07 25.06
CA VAL A 400 -10.31 -6.80 24.79
C VAL A 400 -9.57 -8.08 24.37
N GLU A 401 -9.92 -9.24 24.96
CA GLU A 401 -9.36 -10.52 24.51
C GLU A 401 -9.81 -10.92 23.11
N ASN A 402 -11.08 -10.69 22.78
CA ASN A 402 -11.61 -10.92 21.43
C ASN A 402 -10.94 -9.99 20.41
N LEU A 403 -10.68 -8.73 20.78
CA LEU A 403 -9.88 -7.81 19.98
C LEU A 403 -8.47 -8.37 19.75
N GLY A 404 -7.79 -8.85 20.79
CA GLY A 404 -6.48 -9.49 20.68
C GLY A 404 -6.46 -10.66 19.71
N GLN A 405 -7.53 -11.47 19.68
CA GLN A 405 -7.68 -12.55 18.71
C GLN A 405 -7.77 -12.00 17.28
N MET A 406 -8.63 -11.00 17.03
CA MET A 406 -8.77 -10.36 15.70
C MET A 406 -7.44 -9.82 15.17
N LEU A 407 -6.67 -9.13 16.01
CA LEU A 407 -5.40 -8.52 15.62
C LEU A 407 -4.38 -9.57 15.17
N ARG A 408 -4.33 -10.73 15.84
CA ARG A 408 -3.36 -11.80 15.53
C ARG A 408 -3.55 -12.46 14.17
N PHE A 409 -4.76 -12.42 13.58
CA PHE A 409 -5.04 -13.00 12.26
C PHE A 409 -5.35 -11.97 11.18
N SER A 410 -5.10 -10.68 11.43
CA SER A 410 -5.37 -9.58 10.48
C SER A 410 -4.08 -9.05 9.82
N PRO A 411 -3.70 -9.57 8.64
CA PRO A 411 -2.51 -9.11 7.92
C PRO A 411 -2.74 -7.74 7.24
N PHE A 412 -1.66 -7.12 6.78
CA PHE A 412 -1.68 -5.87 6.00
C PHE A 412 -2.49 -5.96 4.71
N SER A 413 -2.41 -7.08 4.00
CA SER A 413 -3.06 -7.26 2.69
C SER A 413 -4.59 -7.36 2.76
N ARG A 414 -5.12 -7.83 3.89
CA ARG A 414 -6.57 -8.00 4.09
C ARG A 414 -6.88 -7.95 5.59
N PRO A 415 -7.21 -6.78 6.16
CA PRO A 415 -7.65 -6.70 7.55
C PRO A 415 -8.97 -7.44 7.75
N TYR A 416 -9.14 -8.05 8.92
CA TYR A 416 -10.45 -8.59 9.31
C TYR A 416 -11.45 -7.44 9.50
N ILE A 417 -12.64 -7.57 8.92
CA ILE A 417 -13.63 -6.48 8.88
C ILE A 417 -14.03 -5.99 10.27
N GLY A 418 -14.01 -6.87 11.27
CA GLY A 418 -14.31 -6.52 12.67
C GLY A 418 -13.40 -5.43 13.24
N ILE A 419 -12.19 -5.24 12.72
CA ILE A 419 -11.29 -4.14 13.12
C ILE A 419 -11.90 -2.78 12.81
N SER A 420 -12.61 -2.63 11.68
CA SER A 420 -13.27 -1.38 11.32
C SER A 420 -14.40 -1.03 12.31
N HIS A 421 -15.14 -2.03 12.78
CA HIS A 421 -16.22 -1.84 13.78
C HIS A 421 -15.64 -1.39 15.12
N VAL A 422 -14.50 -1.96 15.52
CA VAL A 422 -13.77 -1.54 16.73
C VAL A 422 -13.34 -0.08 16.61
N ARG A 423 -12.74 0.29 15.48
CA ARG A 423 -12.29 1.66 15.23
C ARG A 423 -13.43 2.68 15.26
N ALA A 424 -14.59 2.33 14.69
CA ALA A 424 -15.76 3.21 14.68
C ALA A 424 -16.41 3.38 16.07
N SER A 425 -16.27 2.38 16.95
CA SER A 425 -16.97 2.35 18.24
C SER A 425 -16.12 2.81 19.43
N CYS A 426 -14.79 2.88 19.25
CA CYS A 426 -13.84 3.20 20.31
C CYS A 426 -13.23 4.60 20.14
N ASP A 427 -12.84 5.20 21.26
CA ASP A 427 -12.07 6.44 21.29
C ASP A 427 -10.67 6.23 20.69
N ALA A 428 -10.35 7.00 19.65
CA ALA A 428 -9.10 6.89 18.89
C ALA A 428 -7.85 7.12 19.76
N VAL A 429 -7.92 8.01 20.77
CA VAL A 429 -6.80 8.30 21.66
C VAL A 429 -6.51 7.11 22.59
N SER A 430 -7.55 6.48 23.13
CA SER A 430 -7.40 5.28 23.96
C SER A 430 -6.87 4.08 23.17
N LEU A 431 -7.30 3.93 21.90
CA LEU A 431 -6.78 2.93 20.98
C LEU A 431 -5.29 3.14 20.70
N ASP A 432 -4.88 4.37 20.39
CA ASP A 432 -3.48 4.69 20.10
C ASP A 432 -2.57 4.39 21.30
N LYS A 433 -3.00 4.72 22.53
CA LYS A 433 -2.28 4.37 23.76
C LYS A 433 -2.17 2.87 24.00
N PHE A 434 -3.24 2.13 23.74
CA PHE A 434 -3.24 0.67 23.86
C PHE A 434 -2.28 0.04 22.84
N MET A 435 -2.33 0.47 21.57
CA MET A 435 -1.44 -0.01 20.50
C MET A 435 0.02 0.37 20.75
N THR A 436 0.28 1.57 21.27
CA THR A 436 1.60 2.01 21.73
C THR A 436 2.15 1.07 22.81
N ARG A 437 1.34 0.70 23.82
CA ARG A 437 1.76 -0.26 24.85
C ARG A 437 2.00 -1.67 24.29
N LEU A 438 1.21 -2.11 23.31
CA LEU A 438 1.39 -3.39 22.61
C LEU A 438 2.72 -3.42 21.85
N LEU A 439 3.08 -2.34 21.15
CA LEU A 439 4.38 -2.18 20.48
C LEU A 439 5.53 -2.27 21.49
N ASP A 440 5.40 -1.63 22.64
CA ASP A 440 6.40 -1.71 23.71
C ASP A 440 6.51 -3.11 24.31
N ALA A 441 5.40 -3.82 24.52
CA ALA A 441 5.39 -5.19 25.05
C ALA A 441 6.08 -6.17 24.09
N TRP A 442 5.84 -6.01 22.79
CA TRP A 442 6.53 -6.79 21.77
C TRP A 442 8.04 -6.48 21.75
N SER A 443 8.42 -5.21 21.91
CA SER A 443 9.83 -4.81 22.04
C SER A 443 10.52 -5.39 23.27
N GLU A 444 9.86 -5.35 24.44
CA GLU A 444 10.33 -5.96 25.69
C GLU A 444 10.55 -7.48 25.56
N SER A 445 9.76 -8.13 24.69
CA SER A 445 9.88 -9.57 24.39
C SER A 445 10.94 -9.93 23.33
N GLY A 446 11.69 -8.95 22.82
CA GLY A 446 12.75 -9.17 21.82
C GLY A 446 12.31 -9.12 20.35
N GLU A 447 11.09 -8.64 20.07
CA GLU A 447 10.60 -8.35 18.71
C GLU A 447 10.67 -9.56 17.75
N SER A 448 10.21 -10.73 18.20
CA SER A 448 10.21 -11.94 17.35
C SER A 448 9.39 -11.73 16.07
N GLU A 449 9.90 -12.21 14.93
CA GLU A 449 9.23 -12.13 13.61
C GLU A 449 7.89 -12.88 13.60
N ALA A 450 7.75 -13.94 14.41
CA ALA A 450 6.49 -14.66 14.60
C ALA A 450 5.36 -13.78 15.20
N HIS A 451 5.71 -12.62 15.74
CA HIS A 451 4.77 -11.66 16.33
C HIS A 451 4.76 -10.31 15.61
N ALA A 452 5.27 -10.25 14.37
CA ALA A 452 5.25 -9.03 13.57
C ALA A 452 3.84 -8.53 13.19
N TRP A 453 2.78 -9.33 13.42
CA TRP A 453 1.37 -8.91 13.35
C TRP A 453 1.06 -7.69 14.24
N VAL A 454 1.88 -7.41 15.24
CA VAL A 454 1.77 -6.18 16.05
C VAL A 454 1.89 -4.92 15.18
N LEU A 455 2.68 -4.96 14.10
CA LEU A 455 2.79 -3.83 13.16
C LEU A 455 1.52 -3.65 12.32
N SER A 456 0.85 -4.73 11.90
CA SER A 456 -0.45 -4.61 11.23
C SER A 456 -1.54 -4.13 12.18
N ALA A 457 -1.55 -4.60 13.43
CA ALA A 457 -2.44 -4.08 14.46
C ALA A 457 -2.29 -2.56 14.66
N ALA A 458 -1.05 -2.08 14.77
CA ALA A 458 -0.76 -0.66 14.90
C ALA A 458 -1.11 0.14 13.63
N ALA A 459 -0.98 -0.44 12.44
CA ALA A 459 -1.37 0.22 11.19
C ALA A 459 -2.89 0.49 11.10
N TRP A 460 -3.70 -0.42 11.64
CA TRP A 460 -5.17 -0.32 11.55
C TRP A 460 -5.81 0.52 12.66
N LEU A 461 -5.25 0.46 13.87
CA LEU A 461 -5.85 1.05 15.07
C LEU A 461 -4.98 2.12 15.75
N GLY A 462 -3.72 2.26 15.35
CA GLY A 462 -2.82 3.29 15.86
C GLY A 462 -3.04 4.65 15.19
N SER A 463 -2.52 5.69 15.84
CA SER A 463 -2.52 7.07 15.38
C SER A 463 -1.08 7.64 15.44
N ASP A 464 -0.89 8.85 15.96
CA ASP A 464 0.37 9.57 15.84
C ASP A 464 1.46 8.98 16.74
N ASP A 465 1.12 8.52 17.96
CA ASP A 465 2.09 7.92 18.88
C ASP A 465 2.62 6.60 18.32
N CYS A 466 1.74 5.77 17.74
CA CYS A 466 2.13 4.55 17.03
C CYS A 466 3.03 4.84 15.83
N ALA A 467 2.70 5.86 15.02
CA ALA A 467 3.50 6.22 13.86
C ALA A 467 4.93 6.61 14.25
N PHE A 468 5.08 7.43 15.30
CA PHE A 468 6.37 7.80 15.86
C PHE A 468 7.15 6.59 16.39
N GLN A 469 6.48 5.72 17.14
CA GLN A 469 7.05 4.49 17.70
C GLN A 469 7.53 3.52 16.60
N ILE A 470 6.78 3.37 15.52
CA ILE A 470 7.15 2.53 14.37
C ILE A 470 8.34 3.15 13.64
N ALA A 471 8.32 4.45 13.35
CA ALA A 471 9.43 5.13 12.70
C ALA A 471 10.75 5.00 13.49
N ARG A 472 10.70 5.18 14.82
CA ARG A 472 11.87 4.97 15.68
C ARG A 472 12.44 3.55 15.57
N ARG A 473 11.57 2.54 15.45
CA ARG A 473 11.97 1.14 15.28
C ARG A 473 12.54 0.87 13.90
N VAL A 474 11.93 1.38 12.83
CA VAL A 474 12.44 1.32 11.46
C VAL A 474 13.88 1.85 11.40
N LYS A 475 14.13 3.01 12.03
CA LYS A 475 15.49 3.57 12.13
C LYS A 475 16.47 2.64 12.85
N SER A 476 16.05 2.03 13.96
CA SER A 476 16.88 1.11 14.74
C SER A 476 17.18 -0.18 13.97
N TRP A 477 16.18 -0.78 13.32
CA TRP A 477 16.35 -1.97 12.48
C TRP A 477 17.21 -1.70 11.25
N ALA A 478 17.03 -0.55 10.60
CA ALA A 478 17.87 -0.13 9.49
C ALA A 478 19.33 0.05 9.91
N HIS A 479 19.57 0.60 11.09
CA HIS A 479 20.91 0.68 11.67
C HIS A 479 21.48 -0.71 11.99
N ALA A 480 20.67 -1.61 12.56
CA ALA A 480 21.08 -2.99 12.82
C ALA A 480 21.38 -3.77 11.53
N ALA A 481 20.73 -3.48 10.41
CA ALA A 481 21.02 -4.13 9.13
C ALA A 481 22.35 -3.70 8.49
N ARG A 482 23.00 -2.61 8.99
CA ARG A 482 24.19 -2.02 8.35
C ARG A 482 25.38 -2.99 8.31
N GLY A 483 25.90 -3.27 7.12
CA GLY A 483 27.11 -4.07 6.91
C GLY A 483 26.93 -5.59 7.12
N ARG A 484 25.69 -6.06 7.28
CA ARG A 484 25.34 -7.47 7.57
C ARG A 484 24.51 -8.15 6.47
N ASP A 485 24.62 -7.67 5.23
CA ASP A 485 23.77 -8.08 4.11
C ASP A 485 23.80 -9.58 3.77
N LEU A 486 24.75 -10.34 4.31
CA LEU A 486 24.95 -11.77 4.04
C LEU A 486 24.58 -12.70 5.20
N ASP A 487 24.24 -12.19 6.40
CA ASP A 487 23.88 -13.04 7.55
C ASP A 487 22.35 -13.08 7.80
N SER A 488 21.90 -14.12 8.53
CA SER A 488 20.48 -14.33 8.82
C SER A 488 19.87 -13.22 9.68
N ALA A 489 20.65 -12.57 10.55
CA ALA A 489 20.19 -11.50 11.42
C ALA A 489 19.94 -10.19 10.65
N GLY A 490 20.81 -9.86 9.69
CA GLY A 490 20.67 -8.73 8.78
C GLY A 490 19.45 -8.86 7.89
N GLN A 491 19.17 -10.06 7.38
CA GLN A 491 17.94 -10.32 6.59
C GLN A 491 16.66 -10.19 7.42
N VAL A 492 16.67 -10.61 8.68
CA VAL A 492 15.53 -10.40 9.60
C VAL A 492 15.34 -8.92 9.89
N ALA A 493 16.42 -8.17 10.12
CA ALA A 493 16.34 -6.72 10.34
C ALA A 493 15.76 -5.98 9.11
N LYS A 494 16.19 -6.33 7.88
CA LYS A 494 15.62 -5.77 6.64
C LYS A 494 14.13 -6.07 6.51
N ARG A 495 13.69 -7.30 6.78
CA ARG A 495 12.26 -7.65 6.77
C ARG A 495 11.44 -6.84 7.76
N LYS A 496 11.96 -6.60 8.96
CA LYS A 496 11.29 -5.72 9.94
C LYS A 496 11.19 -4.27 9.45
N VAL A 497 12.21 -3.76 8.77
CA VAL A 497 12.16 -2.45 8.12
C VAL A 497 11.02 -2.39 7.10
N SER A 498 10.94 -3.37 6.19
CA SER A 498 9.86 -3.47 5.21
C SER A 498 8.48 -3.47 5.85
N LEU A 499 8.26 -4.34 6.85
CA LEU A 499 6.99 -4.41 7.57
C LEU A 499 6.65 -3.12 8.34
N GLY A 500 7.67 -2.38 8.81
CA GLY A 500 7.47 -1.08 9.44
C GLY A 500 7.08 0.02 8.46
N LEU A 501 7.67 0.02 7.25
CA LEU A 501 7.30 0.94 6.18
C LEU A 501 5.90 0.62 5.62
N ASP A 502 5.56 -0.66 5.45
CA ASP A 502 4.21 -1.13 5.13
C ASP A 502 3.19 -0.56 6.13
N ALA A 503 3.47 -0.70 7.42
CA ALA A 503 2.62 -0.19 8.49
C ALA A 503 2.40 1.32 8.37
N LEU A 504 3.47 2.10 8.24
CA LEU A 504 3.38 3.56 8.07
C LEU A 504 2.58 3.94 6.81
N SER A 505 2.70 3.20 5.71
CA SER A 505 1.98 3.51 4.46
C SER A 505 0.46 3.29 4.57
N LEU A 506 0.05 2.33 5.40
CA LEU A 506 -1.36 1.99 5.58
C LEU A 506 -2.04 2.88 6.63
N MET A 507 -1.27 3.44 7.57
CA MET A 507 -1.80 4.33 8.60
C MET A 507 -2.44 5.59 8.00
N PRO A 508 -3.69 5.92 8.37
CA PRO A 508 -4.40 7.09 7.87
C PRO A 508 -4.14 8.33 8.71
N VAL A 509 -2.86 8.59 9.03
CA VAL A 509 -2.44 9.77 9.82
C VAL A 509 -1.28 10.48 9.15
N ALA A 510 -1.28 11.82 9.24
CA ALA A 510 -0.26 12.66 8.63
C ALA A 510 1.15 12.33 9.15
N ALA A 511 1.29 12.03 10.44
CA ALA A 511 2.58 11.68 11.06
C ALA A 511 3.25 10.47 10.37
N ALA A 512 2.47 9.50 9.90
CA ALA A 512 3.02 8.32 9.23
C ALA A 512 3.58 8.67 7.84
N ILE A 513 2.90 9.55 7.11
CA ILE A 513 3.34 10.07 5.80
C ILE A 513 4.57 10.97 5.96
N GLU A 514 4.58 11.85 6.98
CA GLU A 514 5.75 12.67 7.33
C GLU A 514 6.99 11.78 7.62
N HIS A 515 6.82 10.66 8.33
CA HIS A 515 7.89 9.71 8.56
C HIS A 515 8.34 8.98 7.30
N LEU A 516 7.42 8.61 6.39
CA LEU A 516 7.79 8.02 5.10
C LEU A 516 8.59 9.01 4.23
N HIS A 517 8.17 10.27 4.16
CA HIS A 517 8.94 11.33 3.49
C HIS A 517 10.34 11.48 4.10
N HIS A 518 10.44 11.54 5.43
CA HIS A 518 11.73 11.60 6.11
C HIS A 518 12.62 10.37 5.81
N PHE A 519 12.05 9.16 5.72
CA PHE A 519 12.83 7.98 5.33
C PHE A 519 13.26 7.99 3.87
N ALA A 520 12.41 8.47 2.96
CA ALA A 520 12.75 8.65 1.55
C ALA A 520 13.90 9.66 1.37
N GLU A 521 13.87 10.77 2.10
CA GLU A 521 14.83 11.87 1.95
C GLU A 521 16.13 11.66 2.74
N GLU A 522 16.02 11.29 4.02
CA GLU A 522 17.13 11.41 4.98
C GLU A 522 17.71 10.06 5.44
N SER A 523 17.15 8.92 5.02
CA SER A 523 17.64 7.63 5.50
C SER A 523 19.05 7.33 4.96
N PRO A 524 20.04 7.01 5.84
CA PRO A 524 21.39 6.73 5.37
C PRO A 524 21.47 5.43 4.55
N GLN A 525 20.51 4.51 4.70
CA GLN A 525 20.44 3.25 3.97
C GLN A 525 19.66 3.41 2.66
N HIS A 526 20.32 3.20 1.52
CA HIS A 526 19.72 3.31 0.19
C HIS A 526 18.45 2.45 0.01
N TYR A 527 18.44 1.21 0.49
CA TYR A 527 17.26 0.34 0.35
C TYR A 527 16.03 0.89 1.08
N VAL A 528 16.23 1.56 2.22
CA VAL A 528 15.15 2.16 3.02
C VAL A 528 14.59 3.39 2.32
N ARG A 529 15.44 4.23 1.72
CA ARG A 529 15.00 5.37 0.90
C ARG A 529 14.11 4.90 -0.24
N LYS A 530 14.62 3.95 -1.03
CA LYS A 530 13.91 3.39 -2.18
C LYS A 530 12.57 2.77 -1.80
N GLU A 531 12.54 1.97 -0.74
CA GLU A 531 11.29 1.32 -0.30
C GLU A 531 10.28 2.35 0.23
N ALA A 532 10.73 3.37 0.98
CA ALA A 532 9.88 4.47 1.42
C ALA A 532 9.31 5.29 0.24
N GLU A 533 10.12 5.56 -0.79
CA GLU A 533 9.67 6.18 -2.05
C GLU A 533 8.60 5.32 -2.75
N GLU A 534 8.84 4.02 -2.88
CA GLU A 534 7.87 3.09 -3.49
C GLU A 534 6.54 3.03 -2.70
N HIS A 535 6.59 3.20 -1.38
CA HIS A 535 5.38 3.33 -0.55
C HIS A 535 4.67 4.66 -0.75
N LEU A 536 5.42 5.77 -0.77
CA LEU A 536 4.88 7.08 -1.07
C LEU A 536 4.18 7.06 -2.43
N ASP A 537 4.79 6.52 -3.47
CA ASP A 537 4.20 6.44 -4.81
C ASP A 537 2.82 5.75 -4.82
N LYS A 538 2.64 4.70 -4.01
CA LYS A 538 1.38 3.93 -3.90
C LYS A 538 0.29 4.65 -3.10
N ILE A 539 0.61 5.69 -2.33
CA ILE A 539 -0.39 6.46 -1.58
C ILE A 539 -1.14 7.40 -2.55
N PRO A 540 -2.50 7.41 -2.55
CA PRO A 540 -3.29 8.32 -3.39
C PRO A 540 -2.90 9.79 -3.19
N VAL A 541 -2.97 10.60 -4.24
CA VAL A 541 -2.54 12.01 -4.21
C VAL A 541 -3.34 12.82 -3.19
N GLU A 542 -4.62 12.54 -3.02
CA GLU A 542 -5.50 13.18 -2.02
C GLU A 542 -5.03 12.87 -0.59
N ARG A 543 -4.49 11.66 -0.38
CA ARG A 543 -3.85 11.25 0.87
C ARG A 543 -2.39 11.71 0.98
N LYS A 544 -1.73 12.15 -0.09
CA LYS A 544 -0.43 12.83 -0.02
C LYS A 544 -0.62 14.31 0.31
N LEU A 545 -1.72 14.90 -0.14
CA LEU A 545 -2.14 16.29 0.10
C LEU A 545 -2.78 16.50 1.47
N VAL A 546 -2.44 15.68 2.48
CA VAL A 546 -3.05 15.80 3.80
C VAL A 546 -2.81 17.20 4.35
N ARG A 547 -3.91 17.88 4.70
CA ARG A 547 -3.92 19.06 5.56
C ARG A 547 -2.96 18.81 6.73
N HIS A 548 -1.79 19.44 6.73
CA HIS A 548 -0.86 19.33 7.85
C HIS A 548 -1.60 19.77 9.10
N ARG A 549 -2.03 18.85 9.98
CA ARG A 549 -2.64 19.28 11.25
C ARG A 549 -1.64 20.16 11.99
N LEU A 550 -2.11 21.24 12.58
CA LEU A 550 -1.32 22.10 13.47
C LEU A 550 -0.86 21.32 14.70
N SER A 551 -1.68 20.36 15.15
CA SER A 551 -1.39 19.46 16.27
C SER A 551 -1.45 18.01 15.82
N THR A 552 -0.29 17.34 15.82
CA THR A 552 -0.14 15.90 15.55
C THR A 552 0.04 15.09 16.84
N GLY A 553 -0.50 15.58 17.97
CA GLY A 553 -0.33 14.97 19.28
C GLY A 553 -0.36 15.98 20.43
N LYS A 554 -0.45 15.48 21.66
CA LYS A 554 -0.30 16.31 22.87
C LYS A 554 1.12 16.87 22.92
N THR A 555 1.25 18.18 22.82
CA THR A 555 2.49 18.88 23.18
C THR A 555 2.91 18.42 24.58
N PRO A 556 4.17 18.00 24.79
CA PRO A 556 4.61 17.55 26.11
C PRO A 556 4.32 18.62 27.16
N ASP A 557 3.66 18.24 28.25
CA ASP A 557 3.51 19.13 29.40
C ASP A 557 4.89 19.35 30.03
N VAL A 558 5.51 20.47 29.61
CA VAL A 558 6.80 20.95 30.09
C VAL A 558 6.70 21.71 31.42
N GLY A 559 5.51 21.73 32.03
CA GLY A 559 5.23 22.44 33.27
C GLY A 559 5.20 23.96 33.11
N LEU A 560 5.01 24.45 31.88
CA LEU A 560 4.73 25.86 31.61
C LEU A 560 3.29 26.17 32.00
N ASP A 561 3.08 27.27 32.70
CA ASP A 561 1.74 27.79 32.95
C ASP A 561 1.13 28.41 31.67
N ALA A 562 -0.12 28.89 31.76
CA ALA A 562 -0.82 29.51 30.64
C ALA A 562 -0.14 30.79 30.08
N ARG A 563 0.83 31.35 30.81
CA ARG A 563 1.64 32.50 30.38
C ARG A 563 3.00 32.08 29.83
N GLY A 564 3.31 30.78 29.82
CA GLY A 564 4.59 30.28 29.35
C GLY A 564 5.70 30.36 30.39
N HIS A 565 5.36 30.34 31.69
CA HIS A 565 6.34 30.41 32.78
C HIS A 565 6.49 29.07 33.51
N LEU A 566 7.71 28.73 33.90
CA LEU A 566 8.00 27.56 34.76
C LEU A 566 8.64 28.04 36.08
N GLU A 567 8.01 27.71 37.20
CA GLU A 567 8.58 27.98 38.53
C GLU A 567 9.58 26.88 38.95
N LEU A 568 10.76 27.31 39.38
CA LEU A 568 11.82 26.50 39.96
C LEU A 568 11.95 26.84 41.45
N ASP A 569 11.54 25.91 42.31
CA ASP A 569 11.56 26.08 43.75
C ASP A 569 12.89 25.58 44.34
N PHE A 570 13.60 26.42 45.08
CA PHE A 570 14.82 26.08 45.83
C PHE A 570 14.56 26.09 47.36
N GLY A 571 13.32 26.34 47.80
CA GLY A 571 12.93 26.53 49.20
C GLY A 571 12.79 28.02 49.54
N PRO A 572 13.77 28.65 50.22
CA PRO A 572 13.72 30.07 50.55
C PRO A 572 13.87 31.01 49.34
N ARG A 573 14.38 30.49 48.21
CA ARG A 573 14.50 31.22 46.94
C ARG A 573 13.70 30.49 45.87
N LYS A 574 13.11 31.26 44.96
CA LYS A 574 12.33 30.73 43.84
C LYS A 574 12.77 31.45 42.57
N PHE A 575 12.69 30.76 41.44
CA PHE A 575 13.04 31.32 40.14
C PHE A 575 11.90 31.09 39.15
N SER A 576 11.69 32.03 38.25
CA SER A 576 10.82 31.88 37.08
C SER A 576 11.68 31.64 35.86
N VAL A 577 11.29 30.68 35.02
CA VAL A 577 11.84 30.50 33.68
C VAL A 577 10.80 31.00 32.68
N GLU A 578 11.19 31.96 31.86
CA GLU A 578 10.38 32.54 30.78
C GLU A 578 11.07 32.24 29.44
N LEU A 579 10.33 32.19 28.34
CA LEU A 579 10.94 32.07 27.01
C LEU A 579 11.18 33.46 26.42
N ASP A 580 12.40 33.72 25.96
CA ASP A 580 12.74 34.97 25.32
C ASP A 580 12.17 35.09 23.89
N ALA A 581 12.49 36.19 23.20
CA ALA A 581 12.06 36.44 21.83
C ALA A 581 12.56 35.41 20.81
N ASN A 582 13.56 34.59 21.17
CA ASN A 582 14.06 33.45 20.37
C ASN A 582 13.51 32.10 20.84
N LEU A 583 12.49 32.09 21.71
CA LEU A 583 11.93 30.89 22.35
C LEU A 583 12.97 30.13 23.21
N SER A 584 14.01 30.83 23.68
CA SER A 584 15.07 30.27 24.52
C SER A 584 14.78 30.54 26.01
N PRO A 585 15.06 29.58 26.91
CA PRO A 585 14.81 29.76 28.34
C PRO A 585 15.68 30.86 28.97
N ALA A 586 15.03 31.82 29.61
CA ALA A 586 15.63 32.88 30.43
C ALA A 586 15.18 32.73 31.90
N ILE A 587 16.12 32.78 32.84
CA ILE A 587 15.84 32.54 34.27
C ILE A 587 15.90 33.85 35.04
N PHE A 588 14.91 34.09 35.90
CA PHE A 588 14.79 35.26 36.78
C PHE A 588 14.55 34.83 38.23
N GLU A 589 15.14 35.52 39.21
CA GLU A 589 14.89 35.25 40.63
C GLU A 589 13.62 35.99 41.10
N LEU A 590 12.68 35.25 41.70
CA LEU A 590 11.42 35.81 42.19
C LEU A 590 11.63 36.57 43.50
N GLY A 591 11.07 37.78 43.59
CA GLY A 591 11.22 38.65 44.77
C GLY A 591 12.53 39.45 44.83
N ALA A 592 13.36 39.37 43.79
CA ALA A 592 14.56 40.19 43.60
C ALA A 592 14.38 41.19 42.44
N GLU A 593 15.39 42.02 42.20
CA GLU A 593 15.45 42.85 41.00
C GLU A 593 15.41 41.96 39.74
N ARG A 594 14.58 42.31 38.75
CA ARG A 594 14.39 41.50 37.54
C ARG A 594 15.66 41.52 36.70
N LYS A 595 16.54 40.54 36.95
CA LYS A 595 17.80 40.35 36.25
C LYS A 595 17.89 38.93 35.70
N GLN A 596 18.08 38.83 34.39
CA GLN A 596 18.29 37.53 33.74
C GLN A 596 19.59 36.89 34.22
N LEU A 597 19.52 35.64 34.62
CA LEU A 597 20.68 34.83 34.98
C LEU A 597 21.31 34.20 33.74
N SER A 598 22.64 34.21 33.66
CA SER A 598 23.39 33.63 32.55
C SER A 598 23.43 32.10 32.56
N SER A 599 23.03 31.46 33.66
CA SER A 599 23.04 30.01 33.82
C SER A 599 22.07 29.56 34.91
N PHE A 600 21.83 28.26 34.99
CA PHE A 600 21.03 27.66 36.07
C PHE A 600 21.60 28.05 37.45
N PRO A 601 20.77 28.51 38.41
CA PRO A 601 21.26 29.02 39.69
C PRO A 601 22.09 27.98 40.46
N ARG A 602 23.22 28.42 41.05
CA ARG A 602 24.03 27.55 41.91
C ARG A 602 23.32 27.34 43.27
N PRO A 603 23.32 26.10 43.82
CA PRO A 603 22.76 25.84 45.14
C PRO A 603 23.56 26.56 46.23
N ARG A 604 22.87 27.09 47.25
CA ARG A 604 23.45 27.71 48.46
C ARG A 604 23.17 26.84 49.69
N LYS A 605 23.83 27.17 50.81
CA LYS A 605 23.73 26.41 52.07
C LYS A 605 22.30 26.38 52.66
N ASP A 606 21.52 27.43 52.43
CA ASP A 606 20.16 27.57 52.96
C ASP A 606 19.09 27.03 51.99
N ASP A 607 19.47 26.64 50.76
CA ASP A 607 18.53 26.05 49.80
C ASP A 607 18.24 24.58 50.16
N ASP A 608 17.04 24.11 49.84
CA ASP A 608 16.62 22.72 50.03
C ASP A 608 17.24 21.84 48.93
N PRO A 609 18.13 20.87 49.27
CA PRO A 609 18.82 20.06 48.27
C PRO A 609 17.90 19.23 47.38
N GLU A 610 16.77 18.74 47.91
CA GLU A 610 15.82 17.93 47.13
C GLU A 610 15.06 18.79 46.13
N ARG A 611 14.61 19.98 46.56
CA ARG A 611 13.91 20.93 45.67
C ARG A 611 14.81 21.43 44.55
N VAL A 612 16.07 21.73 44.86
CA VAL A 612 17.08 22.10 43.87
C VAL A 612 17.29 21.00 42.83
N ALA A 613 17.38 19.73 43.26
CA ALA A 613 17.52 18.60 42.35
C ALA A 613 16.30 18.45 41.42
N ASN A 614 15.08 18.59 41.96
CA ASN A 614 13.84 18.57 41.19
C ASN A 614 13.77 19.74 40.18
N ALA A 615 14.08 20.96 40.62
CA ALA A 615 14.15 22.14 39.77
C ALA A 615 15.14 21.97 38.61
N LYS A 616 16.31 21.37 38.89
CA LYS A 616 17.30 21.07 37.86
C LYS A 616 16.77 20.06 36.85
N ALA A 617 16.10 19.00 37.30
CA ALA A 617 15.49 18.00 36.42
C ALA A 617 14.39 18.60 35.54
N ARG A 618 13.50 19.42 36.11
CA ARG A 618 12.46 20.16 35.38
C ARG A 618 13.03 21.08 34.32
N TYR A 619 14.06 21.86 34.65
CA TYR A 619 14.73 22.74 33.70
C TYR A 619 15.41 21.98 32.55
N GLN A 620 16.08 20.86 32.83
CA GLN A 620 16.69 20.04 31.78
C GLN A 620 15.64 19.40 30.86
N ARG A 621 14.50 18.96 31.42
CA ARG A 621 13.37 18.47 30.63
C ARG A 621 12.83 19.56 29.71
N LEU A 622 12.58 20.76 30.23
CA LEU A 622 12.15 21.91 29.43
C LEU A 622 13.12 22.15 28.25
N LYS A 623 14.44 22.20 28.49
CA LYS A 623 15.42 22.41 27.41
C LYS A 623 15.39 21.32 26.33
N ALA A 624 15.30 20.06 26.74
CA ALA A 624 15.27 18.93 25.82
C ALA A 624 14.01 18.97 24.95
N GLU A 625 12.85 19.17 25.57
CA GLU A 625 11.55 19.19 24.91
C GLU A 625 11.42 20.40 23.97
N LEU A 626 11.84 21.60 24.40
CA LEU A 626 11.87 22.80 23.53
C LEU A 626 12.67 22.55 22.26
N THR A 627 13.84 21.90 22.37
CA THR A 627 14.68 21.58 21.21
C THR A 627 13.96 20.62 20.26
N SER A 628 13.25 19.62 20.82
CA SER A 628 12.55 18.61 20.02
C SER A 628 11.23 19.10 19.40
N VAL A 629 10.58 20.12 19.97
CA VAL A 629 9.25 20.57 19.52
C VAL A 629 9.33 21.87 18.72
N VAL A 630 10.11 22.86 19.16
CA VAL A 630 10.07 24.21 18.57
C VAL A 630 10.53 24.22 17.13
N ALA A 631 11.72 23.67 16.82
CA ALA A 631 12.25 23.72 15.46
C ALA A 631 11.36 22.96 14.43
N PRO A 632 10.85 21.76 14.73
CA PRO A 632 9.90 21.09 13.84
C PRO A 632 8.59 21.88 13.64
N GLN A 633 8.04 22.48 14.70
CA GLN A 633 6.81 23.27 14.59
C GLN A 633 7.01 24.54 13.77
N ILE A 634 8.13 25.24 13.93
CA ILE A 634 8.48 26.40 13.10
C ILE A 634 8.57 26.00 11.63
N SER A 635 9.29 24.91 11.33
CA SER A 635 9.41 24.40 9.96
C SER A 635 8.05 24.03 9.36
N ARG A 636 7.14 23.45 10.16
CA ARG A 636 5.79 23.11 9.71
C ARG A 636 4.96 24.35 9.37
N LEU A 637 4.99 25.38 10.21
CA LEU A 637 4.28 26.64 9.95
C LEU A 637 4.82 27.35 8.70
N GLU A 638 6.14 27.35 8.49
CA GLU A 638 6.74 27.89 7.27
C GLU A 638 6.30 27.11 6.02
N LYS A 639 6.34 25.77 6.06
CA LYS A 639 5.85 24.92 4.96
C LYS A 639 4.37 25.15 4.69
N ALA A 640 3.56 25.29 5.73
CA ALA A 640 2.12 25.54 5.61
C ALA A 640 1.80 26.91 4.98
N MET A 641 2.60 27.93 5.26
CA MET A 641 2.52 29.22 4.55
C MET A 641 2.75 29.05 3.05
N CYS A 642 3.77 28.29 2.65
CA CYS A 642 4.09 28.05 1.24
C CYS A 642 3.04 27.15 0.55
N ALA A 643 2.49 26.17 1.26
CA ALA A 643 1.48 25.24 0.76
C ALA A 643 0.05 25.80 0.77
N LYS A 644 -0.18 26.98 1.34
CA LYS A 644 -1.51 27.55 1.63
C LYS A 644 -2.41 26.60 2.42
N THR A 645 -1.84 25.88 3.39
CA THR A 645 -2.64 25.02 4.26
C THR A 645 -3.62 25.88 5.05
N ALA A 646 -4.88 25.47 5.04
CA ALA A 646 -5.95 26.10 5.79
C ALA A 646 -6.51 25.14 6.85
N TRP A 647 -6.93 25.70 7.98
CA TRP A 647 -7.38 24.97 9.16
C TRP A 647 -8.72 25.49 9.66
N ASP A 648 -9.50 24.61 10.27
CA ASP A 648 -10.72 25.00 10.95
C ASP A 648 -10.42 25.92 12.15
N PRO A 649 -11.28 26.92 12.45
CA PRO A 649 -11.12 27.79 13.61
C PRO A 649 -10.97 27.07 14.95
N ASP A 650 -11.59 25.90 15.11
CA ASP A 650 -11.45 25.07 16.31
C ASP A 650 -10.05 24.49 16.48
N GLU A 651 -9.40 24.10 15.38
CA GLU A 651 -8.03 23.58 15.42
C GLU A 651 -7.04 24.68 15.81
N ILE A 652 -7.24 25.89 15.27
CA ILE A 652 -6.46 27.07 15.66
C ILE A 652 -6.68 27.40 17.14
N ARG A 653 -7.94 27.38 17.62
CA ARG A 653 -8.23 27.59 19.05
C ARG A 653 -7.51 26.59 19.94
N ALA A 654 -7.49 25.31 19.56
CA ALA A 654 -6.76 24.28 20.29
C ALA A 654 -5.25 24.57 20.27
N PHE A 655 -4.67 24.88 19.11
CA PHE A 655 -3.25 25.19 18.95
C PHE A 655 -2.81 26.41 19.78
N LEU A 656 -3.66 27.42 19.88
CA LEU A 656 -3.44 28.63 20.70
C LEU A 656 -3.57 28.39 22.20
N SER A 657 -4.40 27.43 22.60
CA SER A 657 -4.65 27.09 24.01
C SER A 657 -3.49 26.33 24.67
N GLU A 658 -2.67 25.66 23.85
CA GLU A 658 -1.51 24.90 24.28
C GLU A 658 -0.33 25.83 24.62
N PRO A 659 0.31 25.73 25.80
CA PRO A 659 1.28 26.73 26.27
C PRO A 659 2.46 26.98 25.32
N LEU A 660 3.07 25.93 24.77
CA LEU A 660 4.26 26.08 23.93
C LEU A 660 3.90 26.49 22.50
N THR A 661 2.90 25.86 21.89
CA THR A 661 2.49 26.18 20.51
C THR A 661 1.77 27.53 20.43
N GLY A 662 1.03 27.91 21.47
CA GLY A 662 0.43 29.25 21.58
C GLY A 662 1.47 30.37 21.59
N LEU A 663 2.64 30.15 22.22
CA LEU A 663 3.75 31.11 22.17
C LEU A 663 4.35 31.26 20.77
N ILE A 664 4.43 30.17 20.00
CA ILE A 664 4.88 30.20 18.60
C ILE A 664 3.85 30.92 17.74
N ALA A 665 2.56 30.58 17.90
CA ALA A 665 1.46 31.12 17.12
C ALA A 665 1.30 32.65 17.26
N ARG A 666 1.57 33.20 18.46
CA ARG A 666 1.56 34.65 18.73
C ARG A 666 2.60 35.44 17.94
N ARG A 667 3.60 34.75 17.38
CA ARG A 667 4.69 35.37 16.63
C ARG A 667 4.51 35.25 15.11
N VAL A 668 3.36 34.75 14.68
CA VAL A 668 3.01 34.52 13.28
C VAL A 668 1.80 35.38 12.94
N LEU A 669 1.79 35.96 11.74
CA LEU A 669 0.59 36.61 11.19
C LEU A 669 -0.31 35.52 10.59
N TRP A 670 -1.62 35.63 10.81
CA TRP A 670 -2.63 34.69 10.32
C TRP A 670 -3.63 35.42 9.41
N CYS A 671 -4.41 34.67 8.64
CA CYS A 671 -5.57 35.23 7.97
C CYS A 671 -6.72 34.24 7.79
N VAL A 672 -7.93 34.77 7.61
CA VAL A 672 -9.08 34.00 7.13
C VAL A 672 -8.96 33.81 5.62
N ALA A 673 -9.04 32.57 5.16
CA ALA A 673 -8.93 32.20 3.75
C ALA A 673 -10.06 32.88 2.94
N GLY A 674 -9.70 33.53 1.84
CA GLY A 674 -10.65 34.23 0.96
C GLY A 674 -11.07 35.63 1.41
N GLU A 675 -10.83 36.03 2.67
CA GLU A 675 -11.23 37.35 3.19
C GLU A 675 -10.07 38.36 3.11
N ARG A 676 -9.61 38.71 1.91
CA ARG A 676 -8.54 39.71 1.72
C ARG A 676 -9.10 41.06 1.25
N PRO A 677 -8.55 42.21 1.71
CA PRO A 677 -7.42 42.37 2.64
C PRO A 677 -7.79 42.41 4.13
N ASN A 678 -9.07 42.31 4.52
CA ASN A 678 -9.53 42.60 5.90
C ASN A 678 -9.48 41.39 6.87
N GLY A 679 -9.04 40.23 6.41
CA GLY A 679 -9.02 39.00 7.21
C GLY A 679 -7.68 38.68 7.87
N TYR A 680 -6.70 39.59 7.85
CA TYR A 680 -5.41 39.38 8.52
C TYR A 680 -5.51 39.68 10.03
N PHE A 681 -4.89 38.85 10.86
CA PHE A 681 -4.87 39.05 12.31
C PHE A 681 -3.63 38.47 12.98
N ARG A 682 -3.27 39.03 14.14
CA ARG A 682 -2.30 38.45 15.07
C ARG A 682 -2.98 38.01 16.35
N VAL A 683 -2.27 37.25 17.18
CA VAL A 683 -2.70 36.90 18.53
C VAL A 683 -2.01 37.84 19.51
N ASP A 684 -2.78 38.50 20.37
CA ASP A 684 -2.23 39.41 21.39
C ASP A 684 -1.69 38.67 22.64
N GLU A 685 -1.20 39.43 23.62
CA GLU A 685 -0.67 38.87 24.88
C GLU A 685 -1.71 38.07 25.69
N ARG A 686 -3.00 38.37 25.50
CA ARG A 686 -4.13 37.74 26.17
C ARG A 686 -4.65 36.52 25.39
N GLY A 687 -4.10 36.22 24.22
CA GLY A 687 -4.57 35.15 23.35
C GLY A 687 -5.77 35.55 22.48
N GLN A 688 -6.10 36.83 22.38
CA GLN A 688 -7.18 37.35 21.54
C GLN A 688 -6.70 37.59 20.12
N LEU A 689 -7.57 37.35 19.14
CA LEU A 689 -7.29 37.59 17.73
C LEU A 689 -7.62 39.06 17.41
N VAL A 690 -6.64 39.82 16.93
CA VAL A 690 -6.78 41.25 16.64
C VAL A 690 -6.25 41.61 15.27
N ASP A 691 -6.92 42.53 14.60
CA ASP A 691 -6.48 43.11 13.32
C ASP A 691 -5.44 44.24 13.50
N LEU A 692 -5.17 44.99 12.43
CA LEU A 692 -4.26 46.14 12.43
C LEU A 692 -4.76 47.29 13.30
N ASP A 693 -6.07 47.47 13.41
CA ASP A 693 -6.74 48.53 14.17
C ASP A 693 -7.00 48.13 15.64
N GLU A 694 -6.50 46.95 16.04
CA GLU A 694 -6.68 46.33 17.36
C GLU A 694 -8.14 45.93 17.66
N GLU A 695 -8.95 45.73 16.62
CA GLU A 695 -10.31 45.22 16.76
C GLU A 695 -10.32 43.69 16.86
N LEU A 696 -11.23 43.16 17.67
CA LEU A 696 -11.34 41.72 17.90
C LEU A 696 -11.92 41.02 16.66
N ILE A 697 -11.19 40.02 16.16
CA ILE A 697 -11.64 39.17 15.06
C ILE A 697 -12.24 37.87 15.60
N THR A 698 -13.40 37.51 15.06
CA THR A 698 -14.00 36.18 15.23
C THR A 698 -14.03 35.47 13.88
N PRO A 699 -13.01 34.64 13.56
CA PRO A 699 -12.91 34.02 12.26
C PRO A 699 -14.03 32.98 12.08
N THR A 700 -14.76 33.08 10.97
CA THR A 700 -15.85 32.17 10.61
C THR A 700 -15.49 31.21 9.46
N GLY A 701 -14.48 31.57 8.65
CA GLY A 701 -13.91 30.71 7.60
C GLY A 701 -12.64 29.98 8.07
N GLU A 702 -12.09 29.15 7.18
CA GLU A 702 -10.80 28.49 7.41
C GLU A 702 -9.68 29.52 7.60
N ILE A 703 -8.72 29.22 8.46
CA ILE A 703 -7.61 30.10 8.82
C ILE A 703 -6.33 29.55 8.21
N MET A 704 -5.47 30.41 7.68
CA MET A 704 -4.18 30.05 7.09
C MET A 704 -3.08 31.03 7.50
N ILE A 705 -1.84 30.72 7.12
CA ILE A 705 -0.71 31.66 7.25
C ILE A 705 -0.56 32.37 5.90
N PRO A 706 -0.73 33.71 5.82
CA PRO A 706 -0.61 34.44 4.58
C PRO A 706 0.85 34.51 4.13
N HIS A 707 1.05 34.29 2.83
CA HIS A 707 2.31 34.50 2.17
C HIS A 707 2.42 35.96 1.67
N PRO A 708 3.53 36.69 1.92
CA PRO A 708 3.64 38.12 1.59
C PRO A 708 3.41 38.47 0.12
N VAL A 709 3.79 37.57 -0.80
CA VAL A 709 3.61 37.77 -2.26
C VAL A 709 2.16 38.03 -2.66
N GLU A 710 1.20 37.63 -1.82
CA GLU A 710 -0.23 37.79 -2.09
C GLU A 710 -0.93 38.82 -1.18
N MET A 711 -0.18 39.55 -0.36
CA MET A 711 -0.72 40.55 0.58
C MET A 711 -0.69 41.98 0.01
N GLY A 712 0.23 42.25 -0.92
CA GLY A 712 0.55 43.59 -1.40
C GLY A 712 1.49 44.34 -0.44
N ASP A 713 2.36 45.18 -1.01
CA ASP A 713 3.47 45.81 -0.28
C ASP A 713 3.00 46.72 0.87
N GLU A 714 1.92 47.48 0.68
CA GLU A 714 1.35 48.37 1.71
C GLU A 714 0.88 47.58 2.93
N THR A 715 0.18 46.46 2.72
CA THR A 715 -0.30 45.57 3.78
C THR A 715 0.85 44.92 4.53
N VAL A 716 1.88 44.45 3.81
CA VAL A 716 3.07 43.83 4.41
C VAL A 716 3.80 44.84 5.30
N GLU A 717 3.98 46.07 4.84
CA GLU A 717 4.66 47.12 5.60
C GLU A 717 3.85 47.55 6.83
N ALA A 718 2.53 47.68 6.72
CA ALA A 718 1.65 47.96 7.86
C ALA A 718 1.77 46.89 8.96
N TRP A 719 1.75 45.62 8.59
CA TRP A 719 1.93 44.52 9.54
C TRP A 719 3.36 44.44 10.09
N ARG A 720 4.38 44.75 9.29
CA ARG A 720 5.77 44.82 9.77
C ARG A 720 5.92 45.90 10.85
N GLN A 721 5.32 47.07 10.65
CA GLN A 721 5.29 48.14 11.65
C GLN A 721 4.52 47.73 12.90
N ASN A 722 3.38 47.04 12.75
CA ASN A 722 2.62 46.49 13.87
C ASN A 722 3.47 45.48 14.69
N PHE A 723 4.10 44.50 14.04
CA PHE A 723 4.97 43.52 14.73
C PHE A 723 6.16 44.19 15.41
N THR A 724 6.75 45.23 14.79
CA THR A 724 7.84 46.01 15.39
C THR A 724 7.37 46.77 16.63
N LYS A 725 6.18 47.40 16.58
CA LYS A 725 5.58 48.14 17.70
C LYS A 725 5.38 47.26 18.94
N TYR A 726 5.06 45.98 18.75
CA TYR A 726 4.87 45.01 19.82
C TYR A 726 6.10 44.12 20.08
N GLU A 727 7.26 44.49 19.52
CA GLU A 727 8.53 43.76 19.69
C GLU A 727 8.43 42.26 19.34
N ILE A 728 7.57 41.91 18.38
CA ILE A 728 7.32 40.52 17.97
C ILE A 728 8.39 40.09 16.96
N ILE A 729 9.26 39.18 17.39
CA ILE A 729 10.22 38.51 16.51
C ILE A 729 9.57 37.27 15.89
N GLN A 730 9.47 37.25 14.55
CA GLN A 730 8.87 36.12 13.83
C GLN A 730 9.81 34.89 13.84
N PRO A 731 9.26 33.68 14.00
CA PRO A 731 10.06 32.45 14.11
C PRO A 731 10.71 32.01 12.79
N PHE A 732 10.23 32.54 11.67
CA PHE A 732 10.79 32.40 10.33
C PHE A 732 10.54 33.70 9.55
N GLU A 733 11.20 33.88 8.41
CA GLU A 733 10.96 35.03 7.53
C GLU A 733 9.57 34.94 6.90
N GLN A 734 8.56 35.48 7.58
CA GLN A 734 7.22 35.69 7.04
C GLN A 734 7.12 37.10 6.45
N LEU A 735 6.91 38.16 7.24
CA LEU A 735 6.74 39.54 6.72
C LEU A 735 8.03 40.14 6.14
N ALA A 736 9.18 39.61 6.52
CA ALA A 736 10.48 39.96 5.94
C ALA A 736 10.86 39.05 4.75
N ARG A 737 10.01 38.10 4.35
CA ARG A 737 10.32 37.18 3.26
C ARG A 737 10.47 37.95 1.96
N ARG A 738 11.62 37.76 1.30
CA ARG A 738 11.83 38.26 -0.07
C ARG A 738 10.84 37.57 -1.01
N THR A 739 10.11 38.36 -1.79
CA THR A 739 9.14 37.90 -2.77
C THR A 739 9.57 38.24 -4.19
N PHE A 740 9.19 37.39 -5.15
CA PHE A 740 9.52 37.57 -6.56
C PHE A 740 8.26 37.41 -7.42
N ALA A 741 8.20 38.15 -8.53
CA ALA A 741 7.10 38.07 -9.49
C ALA A 741 7.65 37.95 -10.92
N ALA A 742 7.01 37.13 -11.75
CA ALA A 742 7.42 36.92 -13.13
C ALA A 742 7.17 38.17 -13.99
N GLY A 743 8.24 38.68 -14.62
CA GLY A 743 8.14 39.75 -15.60
C GLY A 743 7.34 39.35 -16.85
N PRO A 744 6.77 40.31 -17.61
CA PRO A 744 5.92 39.99 -18.77
C PRO A 744 6.58 39.11 -19.84
N SER A 745 7.89 39.27 -20.05
CA SER A 745 8.68 38.45 -20.96
C SER A 745 8.98 37.06 -20.42
N GLU A 746 9.07 36.89 -19.10
CA GLU A 746 9.44 35.65 -18.42
C GLU A 746 8.27 34.67 -18.35
N LYS A 747 7.03 35.18 -18.33
CA LYS A 747 5.81 34.38 -18.22
C LYS A 747 5.66 33.28 -19.29
N LYS A 748 6.28 33.45 -20.46
CA LYS A 748 6.23 32.48 -21.57
C LYS A 748 7.36 31.45 -21.54
N LEU A 749 8.34 31.62 -20.65
CA LEU A 749 9.48 30.73 -20.54
C LEU A 749 9.13 29.54 -19.64
N ASP A 750 9.72 28.40 -19.92
CA ASP A 750 9.76 27.20 -19.08
C ASP A 750 11.10 27.09 -18.33
N GLN A 751 11.92 28.13 -18.40
CA GLN A 751 13.22 28.25 -17.72
C GLN A 751 13.33 29.61 -17.03
N LEU A 752 13.86 29.61 -15.81
CA LEU A 752 14.00 30.83 -15.01
C LEU A 752 15.24 31.63 -15.45
N PRO A 753 15.07 32.88 -15.97
CA PRO A 753 16.20 33.70 -16.40
C PRO A 753 17.13 34.03 -15.24
N GLY A 754 18.45 34.01 -15.47
CA GLY A 754 19.43 34.42 -14.45
C GLY A 754 19.83 33.33 -13.44
N ALA A 755 19.22 32.14 -13.49
CA ALA A 755 19.65 30.97 -12.71
C ALA A 755 20.89 30.27 -13.32
N ARG A 756 21.85 31.05 -13.81
CA ARG A 756 23.11 30.55 -14.40
C ARG A 756 24.28 31.16 -13.65
N GLY A 757 25.29 30.36 -13.39
CA GLY A 757 26.48 30.82 -12.70
C GLY A 757 27.21 29.71 -11.97
N GLU A 758 28.41 30.05 -11.53
CA GLU A 758 29.29 29.17 -10.79
C GLU A 758 28.96 29.28 -9.29
N VAL A 759 28.55 28.18 -8.67
CA VAL A 759 28.05 28.13 -7.29
C VAL A 759 28.87 27.12 -6.48
N PRO A 760 29.30 27.44 -5.26
CA PRO A 760 30.01 26.50 -4.41
C PRO A 760 29.16 25.25 -4.13
N ALA A 761 29.76 24.06 -4.22
CA ALA A 761 29.10 22.77 -4.02
C ALA A 761 28.32 22.70 -2.69
N GLY A 762 28.86 23.34 -1.63
CA GLY A 762 28.23 23.46 -0.31
C GLY A 762 26.79 24.01 -0.32
N ARG A 763 26.45 24.91 -1.24
CA ARG A 763 25.11 25.52 -1.30
C ARG A 763 24.02 24.59 -1.84
N PHE A 764 24.39 23.60 -2.65
CA PHE A 764 23.44 22.61 -3.16
C PHE A 764 22.99 21.62 -2.08
N PHE A 765 23.82 21.35 -1.06
CA PHE A 765 23.40 20.58 0.11
C PHE A 765 22.34 21.33 0.94
N GLU A 766 22.44 22.65 1.04
CA GLU A 766 21.45 23.48 1.73
C GLU A 766 20.14 23.60 0.91
N LEU A 767 20.21 23.43 -0.41
CA LEU A 767 19.05 23.31 -1.29
C LEU A 767 18.21 22.05 -0.93
N GLY A 768 18.88 20.98 -0.49
CA GLY A 768 18.22 19.81 0.10
C GLY A 768 17.31 20.14 1.29
N ARG A 769 17.80 20.99 2.20
CA ARG A 769 16.99 21.46 3.36
C ARG A 769 15.83 22.36 2.97
N ARG A 770 15.83 22.90 1.75
CA ARG A 770 14.76 23.70 1.17
C ARG A 770 13.76 22.86 0.38
N GLY A 771 13.89 21.53 0.39
CA GLY A 771 12.93 20.61 -0.24
C GLY A 771 13.32 20.18 -1.66
N TRP A 772 14.54 20.44 -2.11
CA TRP A 772 15.04 19.95 -3.40
C TRP A 772 15.71 18.59 -3.25
N VAL A 773 15.29 17.62 -4.05
CA VAL A 773 15.80 16.25 -3.98
C VAL A 773 16.89 16.03 -5.04
N PRO A 774 18.12 15.67 -4.64
CA PRO A 774 19.19 15.37 -5.59
C PRO A 774 18.94 14.04 -6.30
N THR A 775 19.22 14.00 -7.60
CA THR A 775 19.32 12.75 -8.37
C THR A 775 20.79 12.35 -8.48
N MET A 776 21.07 11.09 -8.13
CA MET A 776 22.40 10.49 -8.23
C MET A 776 22.57 9.84 -9.61
N ASP A 777 23.59 10.25 -10.35
CA ASP A 777 24.04 9.58 -11.56
C ASP A 777 25.46 9.05 -11.37
N HIS A 778 25.64 7.73 -11.46
CA HIS A 778 26.92 7.05 -11.23
C HIS A 778 27.67 7.48 -9.94
N GLY A 779 26.94 7.81 -8.87
CA GLY A 779 27.54 8.25 -7.60
C GLY A 779 27.85 9.75 -7.50
N VAL A 780 27.40 10.54 -8.48
CA VAL A 780 27.57 11.99 -8.55
C VAL A 780 26.20 12.67 -8.61
N MET A 781 25.96 13.69 -7.78
CA MET A 781 24.77 14.51 -7.83
C MET A 781 24.90 15.52 -8.98
N THR A 782 24.13 15.33 -10.04
CA THR A 782 24.14 16.21 -11.24
C THR A 782 22.82 16.92 -11.46
N LYS A 783 21.75 16.51 -10.75
CA LYS A 783 20.42 17.11 -10.86
C LYS A 783 19.74 17.25 -9.50
N TYR A 784 18.84 18.21 -9.39
CA TYR A 784 17.96 18.43 -8.23
C TYR A 784 16.53 18.65 -8.73
N THR A 785 15.55 18.04 -8.05
CA THR A 785 14.12 18.21 -8.37
C THR A 785 13.39 18.81 -7.18
N ALA A 786 12.59 19.85 -7.39
CA ALA A 786 11.66 20.38 -6.39
C ALA A 786 10.22 20.21 -6.87
N TRP A 787 9.33 19.85 -5.94
CA TRP A 787 7.89 19.88 -6.13
C TRP A 787 7.32 21.16 -5.52
N LEU A 788 6.56 21.89 -6.31
CA LEU A 788 5.98 23.18 -5.97
C LEU A 788 4.58 22.98 -5.37
N ALA A 789 4.17 23.93 -4.54
CA ALA A 789 2.90 23.88 -3.80
C ALA A 789 1.65 23.78 -4.69
N ASP A 790 1.75 24.14 -5.98
CA ASP A 790 0.66 24.07 -6.94
C ASP A 790 0.67 22.78 -7.81
N GLY A 791 1.44 21.78 -7.40
CA GLY A 791 1.51 20.47 -8.05
C GLY A 791 2.48 20.41 -9.24
N ASN A 792 3.11 21.51 -9.60
CA ASN A 792 4.16 21.54 -10.63
C ASN A 792 5.52 21.15 -10.05
N SER A 793 6.49 20.85 -10.91
CA SER A 793 7.89 20.59 -10.52
C SER A 793 8.89 21.49 -11.24
N ALA A 794 10.07 21.64 -10.64
CA ALA A 794 11.25 22.27 -11.22
C ALA A 794 12.46 21.31 -11.13
N GLU A 795 13.25 21.22 -12.20
CA GLU A 795 14.49 20.45 -12.28
C GLU A 795 15.66 21.42 -12.50
N LEU A 796 16.67 21.34 -11.65
CA LEU A 796 17.93 22.03 -11.77
C LEU A 796 19.01 21.02 -12.18
N THR A 797 19.74 21.31 -13.25
CA THR A 797 20.90 20.53 -13.70
C THR A 797 22.18 21.31 -13.44
N LEU A 798 23.19 20.62 -12.89
CA LEU A 798 24.49 21.20 -12.57
C LEU A 798 25.65 20.33 -13.06
N SER A 799 26.77 20.98 -13.35
CA SER A 799 27.97 20.36 -13.92
C SER A 799 29.23 20.93 -13.28
N PRO A 800 30.26 20.11 -12.98
CA PRO A 800 30.41 18.70 -13.36
C PRO A 800 29.68 17.69 -12.46
N GLY A 801 29.00 18.14 -11.40
CA GLY A 801 28.34 17.30 -10.43
C GLY A 801 29.10 17.23 -9.09
N ILE A 802 28.39 16.86 -8.03
CA ILE A 802 28.94 16.77 -6.66
C ILE A 802 29.05 15.30 -6.24
N SER A 803 30.26 14.80 -5.99
CA SER A 803 30.45 13.46 -5.42
C SER A 803 30.36 13.50 -3.88
N PRO A 804 29.45 12.74 -3.24
CA PRO A 804 29.38 12.65 -1.79
C PRO A 804 30.60 11.98 -1.14
N GLU A 805 31.29 11.10 -1.88
CA GLU A 805 32.44 10.32 -1.39
C GLU A 805 33.75 11.12 -1.43
N HIS A 806 33.84 12.07 -2.37
CA HIS A 806 34.98 12.97 -2.53
C HIS A 806 34.48 14.42 -2.58
N PRO A 807 34.05 15.00 -1.43
CA PRO A 807 33.48 16.35 -1.37
C PRO A 807 34.50 17.47 -1.65
N VAL A 808 35.74 17.14 -2.01
CA VAL A 808 36.81 18.09 -2.32
C VAL A 808 37.23 17.93 -3.79
N GLU A 809 36.89 18.96 -4.55
CA GLU A 809 37.22 19.27 -5.95
C GLU A 809 36.42 18.57 -7.09
N PRO A 810 35.87 19.36 -8.05
CA PRO A 810 35.80 20.82 -8.03
C PRO A 810 34.73 21.32 -7.04
N ASN A 811 35.12 22.27 -6.20
CA ASN A 811 34.27 22.89 -5.17
C ASN A 811 33.21 23.84 -5.75
N MET A 812 33.15 23.95 -7.07
CA MET A 812 32.33 24.88 -7.82
C MET A 812 31.53 24.12 -8.87
N GLN A 813 30.27 24.48 -9.03
CA GLN A 813 29.31 23.84 -9.92
C GLN A 813 28.65 24.90 -10.78
N ASN A 814 28.54 24.65 -12.07
CA ASN A 814 27.77 25.49 -12.98
C ASN A 814 26.32 25.02 -12.98
N ILE A 815 25.39 25.94 -12.75
CA ILE A 815 23.98 25.66 -13.05
C ILE A 815 23.82 25.73 -14.57
N GLU A 816 23.61 24.58 -15.20
CA GLU A 816 23.46 24.48 -16.65
C GLU A 816 22.06 24.92 -17.07
N GLU A 817 21.06 24.45 -16.34
CA GLU A 817 19.66 24.63 -16.69
C GLU A 817 18.77 24.53 -15.45
N VAL A 818 17.72 25.35 -15.43
CA VAL A 818 16.58 25.17 -14.52
C VAL A 818 15.32 25.10 -15.36
N LYS A 819 14.71 23.93 -15.46
CA LYS A 819 13.48 23.67 -16.19
C LYS A 819 12.30 23.58 -15.23
N VAL A 820 11.17 24.13 -15.63
CA VAL A 820 9.90 23.99 -14.93
C VAL A 820 8.95 23.18 -15.81
N SER A 821 8.18 22.29 -15.18
CA SER A 821 7.18 21.44 -15.85
C SER A 821 6.11 22.23 -16.65
N VAL A 822 5.95 23.52 -16.36
CA VAL A 822 5.05 24.44 -17.06
C VAL A 822 5.74 25.79 -17.30
N ALA A 823 5.18 26.60 -18.19
CA ALA A 823 5.62 27.98 -18.35
C ALA A 823 5.49 28.76 -17.02
N LEU A 824 6.48 29.59 -16.69
CA LEU A 824 6.58 30.34 -15.43
C LEU A 824 5.34 31.19 -15.13
N GLY A 825 4.67 31.70 -16.16
CA GLY A 825 3.42 32.46 -16.00
C GLY A 825 2.20 31.63 -15.62
N LYS A 826 2.30 30.29 -15.65
CA LYS A 826 1.27 29.35 -15.18
C LYS A 826 1.49 28.88 -13.74
N LEU A 827 2.67 29.13 -13.17
CA LEU A 827 2.89 28.89 -11.74
C LEU A 827 2.03 29.85 -10.91
N SER A 828 1.60 29.38 -9.74
CA SER A 828 1.01 30.24 -8.72
C SER A 828 2.02 31.29 -8.25
N PRO A 829 1.57 32.47 -7.76
CA PRO A 829 2.46 33.52 -7.27
C PRO A 829 3.43 33.03 -6.18
N ILE A 830 2.96 32.15 -5.29
CA ILE A 830 3.79 31.55 -4.24
C ILE A 830 4.82 30.59 -4.86
N ALA A 831 4.40 29.64 -5.70
CA ALA A 831 5.31 28.69 -6.32
C ALA A 831 6.44 29.39 -7.10
N TYR A 832 6.11 30.43 -7.87
CA TYR A 832 7.11 31.24 -8.56
C TYR A 832 8.05 31.95 -7.58
N SER A 833 7.50 32.62 -6.57
CA SER A 833 8.28 33.39 -5.60
C SER A 833 9.25 32.52 -4.82
N GLU A 834 8.80 31.34 -4.38
CA GLU A 834 9.61 30.39 -3.61
C GLU A 834 10.70 29.74 -4.46
N LEU A 835 10.37 29.33 -5.69
CA LEU A 835 11.35 28.85 -6.66
C LEU A 835 12.43 29.91 -6.94
N ALA A 836 12.03 31.15 -7.21
CA ALA A 836 12.97 32.25 -7.45
C ALA A 836 13.83 32.57 -6.21
N ARG A 837 13.26 32.48 -5.00
CA ARG A 837 13.96 32.66 -3.73
C ARG A 837 15.04 31.59 -3.51
N ASP A 838 14.74 30.33 -3.81
CA ASP A 838 15.70 29.23 -3.72
C ASP A 838 16.83 29.36 -4.73
N LEU A 839 16.52 29.76 -5.97
CA LEU A 839 17.54 30.00 -6.98
C LEU A 839 18.40 31.23 -6.64
N ALA A 840 17.81 32.30 -6.12
CA ALA A 840 18.55 33.47 -5.65
C ALA A 840 19.50 33.14 -4.50
N TYR A 841 19.18 32.15 -3.67
CA TYR A 841 20.10 31.64 -2.65
C TYR A 841 21.36 31.01 -3.26
N LEU A 842 21.22 30.27 -4.37
CA LEU A 842 22.35 29.68 -5.09
C LEU A 842 23.24 30.76 -5.72
N SER A 843 22.65 31.78 -6.34
CA SER A 843 23.37 32.89 -6.99
C SER A 843 24.16 33.80 -6.03
N GLY A 844 23.98 33.66 -4.71
CA GLY A 844 24.63 34.51 -3.70
C GLY A 844 24.00 35.89 -3.60
N PRO A 845 24.48 36.76 -2.68
CA PRO A 845 24.01 38.13 -2.65
C PRO A 845 24.38 38.76 -3.99
N SER A 846 23.37 39.01 -4.83
CA SER A 846 23.46 40.01 -5.88
C SER A 846 23.94 41.28 -5.20
N GLU A 847 25.13 41.79 -5.57
CA GLU A 847 25.54 43.13 -5.18
C GLU A 847 24.39 44.10 -5.50
N PRO A 848 24.15 45.08 -4.61
CA PRO A 848 22.93 45.91 -4.60
C PRO A 848 22.66 46.65 -5.90
#